data_AF-E4MFP0-F1
#
_entry.id   AF-E4MFP0-F1
#
_cell.length_a   1.000
_cell.length_b   1.000
_cell.length_c   1.000
_cell.angle_alpha   90.00
_cell.angle_beta   90.00
_cell.angle_gamma   90.00
#
_symmetry.space_group_name_H-M   'P 1'
#
loop_
_entity.id
_entity.type
_entity.pdbx_description
1 polymer ?
#
loop_
_entity_poly.entity_id
_entity_poly.type
_entity_poly.pdbx_seq_one_letter_code
_entity_poly.pdbx_strand_id
1 'polypeptide(L)'
;MLAVAAADEDNLTFPAAEGIALSEYGVRITDMTAPIPDLLIGCNSRFEAVARSVSAPVGMKRAVAHLTVTVVGLEALSCESITVSIPRMYDRIASDGTPGNSGAEFSEKAIVLARNSAGRYVGQAVVLPTDTASATLEFRFTINGKNYVSVQETRIEANRKYALSVAAKFKDDTDLKLTPVISYLPWDAPTTIPDDGLPAMDDRPANDDFTVEIFRNGCWEEIFVHNAEVSDYAANPAAGYVQHDMGFAMFTDAFAAPLKVRVTRRAGTFSKVEIRPLSYGIVPNVQTPNSVEFELDDPAQKVSVEFDDNRMENLFILPDLPDTAIPTGANVTYFGPGIHNMGRKEILYKDNQTIYLDEGALVYGCIYAKGCRNLTIRGRGILCSSKENHGDGRQPQIETFDCNGFKVEGILLRDTPNWTLKIVGSTGVHIDNIKEIGWIMNSDGMDFICCRNVLVENTFQRNYDDNVTIKAFNGKTDYVTAHTASDGSFTDASIWTVYYLAQNKFDVYDYEIRNCVFWADKAHNMLVGPEARGIAFRNIRFHDNIVLENRQNDGIYPGAMAVMIADNGTFEDIAFENIIVEDIDGGKVFCAHFTNAWAFDGLYGQWARNITLRNIAYTGTRATPSWIRGRSDAQSIDGVTIGNFTVNGAPVTDGSGPHLEINGYVRNVTFE
;
A
#
# COMPACT_ATOMS: atom_id res chain seq x y z
N MET A 1 14.16 -36.28 -37.09
CA MET A 1 13.60 -36.68 -35.79
C MET A 1 12.43 -35.76 -35.52
N LEU A 2 11.24 -36.33 -35.29
CA LEU A 2 10.06 -35.60 -34.82
C LEU A 2 10.10 -35.61 -33.29
N ALA A 3 10.03 -34.44 -32.67
CA ALA A 3 9.86 -34.28 -31.23
C ALA A 3 8.44 -33.78 -30.97
N VAL A 4 7.75 -34.43 -30.03
CA VAL A 4 6.41 -34.07 -29.58
C VAL A 4 6.45 -34.00 -28.06
N ALA A 5 5.96 -32.90 -27.50
CA ALA A 5 5.73 -32.77 -26.08
C ALA A 5 4.25 -32.42 -25.87
N ALA A 6 3.58 -33.18 -25.02
CA ALA A 6 2.17 -32.99 -24.70
C ALA A 6 1.93 -33.15 -23.20
N ALA A 7 0.90 -32.47 -22.68
CA ALA A 7 0.51 -32.61 -21.28
C ALA A 7 -0.04 -34.01 -20.95
N ASP A 8 -0.64 -34.67 -21.94
CA ASP A 8 -1.08 -36.07 -21.93
C ASP A 8 -1.04 -36.63 -23.37
N GLU A 9 -1.13 -37.96 -23.51
CA GLU A 9 -1.13 -38.65 -24.81
C GLU A 9 -2.45 -39.37 -25.13
N ASP A 10 -3.42 -39.34 -24.20
CA ASP A 10 -4.66 -40.15 -24.29
C ASP A 10 -5.50 -39.79 -25.53
N ASN A 11 -5.46 -38.52 -25.94
CA ASN A 11 -6.19 -38.02 -27.11
C ASN A 11 -5.30 -37.84 -28.36
N LEU A 12 -4.11 -38.46 -28.39
CA LEU A 12 -3.17 -38.35 -29.50
C LEU A 12 -3.00 -39.68 -30.24
N THR A 13 -2.92 -39.62 -31.57
CA THR A 13 -2.50 -40.75 -32.41
C THR A 13 -1.36 -40.38 -33.33
N PHE A 14 -0.41 -41.29 -33.46
CA PHE A 14 0.77 -41.17 -34.30
C PHE A 14 0.70 -42.19 -35.45
N PRO A 15 1.01 -41.82 -36.71
CA PRO A 15 0.99 -42.74 -37.82
C PRO A 15 2.12 -43.78 -37.71
N ALA A 16 1.90 -44.97 -38.29
CA ALA A 16 2.88 -46.05 -38.32
C ALA A 16 4.17 -45.62 -39.07
N ALA A 17 5.32 -46.14 -38.62
CA ALA A 17 6.65 -45.61 -38.95
C ALA A 17 7.18 -45.92 -40.38
N GLU A 18 6.51 -46.75 -41.18
CA GLU A 18 7.02 -47.19 -42.49
C GLU A 18 6.14 -46.72 -43.66
N GLY A 19 6.78 -46.14 -44.69
CA GLY A 19 6.18 -45.96 -46.03
C GLY A 19 5.42 -44.65 -46.30
N ILE A 20 5.35 -43.71 -45.36
CA ILE A 20 4.65 -42.42 -45.55
C ILE A 20 5.60 -41.24 -45.77
N ALA A 21 5.15 -40.23 -46.51
CA ALA A 21 5.93 -39.02 -46.74
C ALA A 21 6.11 -38.21 -45.43
N LEU A 22 7.23 -37.49 -45.28
CA LEU A 22 7.49 -36.66 -44.08
C LEU A 22 6.40 -35.59 -43.83
N SER A 23 5.77 -35.07 -44.89
CA SER A 23 4.61 -34.17 -44.82
C SER A 23 3.35 -34.86 -44.28
N GLU A 24 3.26 -36.18 -44.40
CA GLU A 24 2.17 -37.01 -43.88
C GLU A 24 2.47 -37.55 -42.47
N TYR A 25 3.73 -37.49 -42.03
CA TYR A 25 4.15 -37.75 -40.66
C TYR A 25 3.75 -36.61 -39.73
N GLY A 26 3.04 -36.89 -38.62
CA GLY A 26 2.50 -35.85 -37.73
C GLY A 26 1.64 -36.42 -36.60
N VAL A 27 1.06 -35.55 -35.77
CA VAL A 27 0.18 -35.91 -34.64
C VAL A 27 -1.27 -35.66 -35.02
N ARG A 28 -2.17 -36.58 -34.68
CA ARG A 28 -3.62 -36.46 -34.88
C ARG A 28 -4.33 -36.45 -33.53
N ILE A 29 -5.43 -35.70 -33.44
CA ILE A 29 -6.34 -35.76 -32.30
C ILE A 29 -7.37 -36.86 -32.54
N THR A 30 -7.51 -37.76 -31.57
CA THR A 30 -8.35 -38.97 -31.71
C THR A 30 -9.84 -38.66 -31.59
N ASP A 31 -10.20 -37.80 -30.64
CA ASP A 31 -11.55 -37.36 -30.36
C ASP A 31 -11.57 -35.85 -30.15
N MET A 32 -12.12 -35.13 -31.13
CA MET A 32 -12.24 -33.68 -31.09
C MET A 32 -13.23 -33.19 -30.02
N THR A 33 -14.11 -34.05 -29.51
CA THR A 33 -15.02 -33.71 -28.42
C THR A 33 -14.33 -33.76 -27.05
N ALA A 34 -13.36 -34.66 -26.87
CA ALA A 34 -12.54 -34.78 -25.66
C ALA A 34 -11.52 -33.62 -25.49
N PRO A 35 -11.00 -33.36 -24.29
CA PRO A 35 -9.95 -32.38 -24.07
C PRO A 35 -8.75 -32.61 -25.01
N ILE A 36 -8.24 -31.53 -25.60
CA ILE A 36 -7.04 -31.55 -26.44
C ILE A 36 -5.86 -31.16 -25.55
N PRO A 37 -4.75 -31.92 -25.50
CA PRO A 37 -3.60 -31.54 -24.68
C PRO A 37 -2.89 -30.31 -25.25
N ASP A 38 -2.19 -29.55 -24.39
CA ASP A 38 -1.20 -28.58 -24.88
C ASP A 38 -0.13 -29.36 -25.65
N LEU A 39 0.13 -28.97 -26.89
CA LEU A 39 0.92 -29.74 -27.86
C LEU A 39 2.03 -28.88 -28.44
N LEU A 40 3.28 -29.29 -28.24
CA LEU A 40 4.45 -28.75 -28.90
C LEU A 40 5.02 -29.77 -29.90
N ILE A 41 5.40 -29.29 -31.07
CA ILE A 41 5.97 -30.11 -32.14
C ILE A 41 7.24 -29.45 -32.71
N GLY A 42 8.24 -30.26 -33.01
CA GLY A 42 9.47 -29.80 -33.65
C GLY A 42 10.10 -30.89 -34.51
N CYS A 43 10.72 -30.50 -35.62
CA CYS A 43 11.40 -31.43 -36.51
C CYS A 43 12.72 -30.83 -37.00
N ASN A 44 13.79 -31.64 -36.97
CA ASN A 44 15.05 -31.30 -37.61
C ASN A 44 15.06 -31.85 -39.04
N SER A 45 15.24 -30.97 -40.02
CA SER A 45 15.05 -31.28 -41.45
C SER A 45 16.16 -32.11 -42.10
N ARG A 46 17.31 -32.36 -41.44
CA ARG A 46 18.37 -33.25 -41.95
C ARG A 46 19.19 -33.88 -40.83
N PHE A 47 19.44 -35.19 -40.93
CA PHE A 47 20.56 -35.86 -40.28
C PHE A 47 21.51 -36.32 -41.38
N GLU A 48 22.64 -35.64 -41.55
CA GLU A 48 23.81 -36.27 -42.18
C GLU A 48 24.63 -36.87 -41.04
N ALA A 49 24.70 -38.21 -40.99
CA ALA A 49 25.49 -38.92 -40.01
C ALA A 49 26.99 -38.74 -40.33
N VAL A 50 27.58 -37.65 -39.84
CA VAL A 50 29.04 -37.49 -39.82
C VAL A 50 29.54 -37.96 -38.45
N ALA A 51 30.56 -38.81 -38.46
CA ALA A 51 31.17 -39.39 -37.27
C ALA A 51 31.87 -38.32 -36.41
N ARG A 52 31.09 -37.58 -35.62
CA ARG A 52 31.40 -36.85 -34.38
C ARG A 52 30.12 -36.12 -33.97
N SER A 53 29.65 -36.39 -32.75
CA SER A 53 28.39 -35.93 -32.17
C SER A 53 28.15 -34.43 -32.33
N VAL A 54 27.11 -34.07 -33.09
CA VAL A 54 26.52 -32.72 -33.09
C VAL A 54 25.11 -32.86 -32.52
N SER A 55 24.90 -32.42 -31.28
CA SER A 55 23.56 -32.25 -30.71
C SER A 55 22.97 -30.94 -31.24
N ALA A 56 22.21 -31.00 -32.34
CA ALA A 56 21.40 -29.86 -32.76
C ALA A 56 20.11 -29.82 -31.91
N PRO A 57 19.84 -28.76 -31.14
CA PRO A 57 18.58 -28.63 -30.40
C PRO A 57 17.41 -28.65 -31.38
N VAL A 58 16.33 -29.39 -31.04
CA VAL A 58 15.08 -29.36 -31.79
C VAL A 58 14.27 -28.17 -31.30
N GLY A 59 14.13 -27.14 -32.12
CA GLY A 59 13.21 -26.04 -31.82
C GLY A 59 11.78 -26.54 -31.90
N MET A 60 11.07 -26.55 -30.77
CA MET A 60 9.66 -26.93 -30.72
C MET A 60 8.77 -25.69 -30.77
N LYS A 61 7.65 -25.79 -31.49
CA LYS A 61 6.63 -24.75 -31.54
C LYS A 61 5.33 -25.30 -31.00
N ARG A 62 4.61 -24.49 -30.23
CA ARG A 62 3.26 -24.84 -29.79
C ARG A 62 2.32 -24.86 -31.01
N ALA A 63 1.66 -25.99 -31.20
CA ALA A 63 0.85 -26.29 -32.38
C ALA A 63 -0.66 -26.06 -32.17
N VAL A 64 -1.05 -25.66 -30.96
CA VAL A 64 -2.42 -25.42 -30.53
C VAL A 64 -2.61 -23.97 -30.09
N ALA A 65 -3.87 -23.57 -29.88
CA ALA A 65 -4.28 -22.30 -29.30
C ALA A 65 -5.09 -22.54 -28.02
N HIS A 66 -5.08 -21.56 -27.10
CA HIS A 66 -5.97 -21.55 -25.95
C HIS A 66 -7.12 -20.60 -26.25
N LEU A 67 -8.37 -21.05 -26.12
CA LEU A 67 -9.55 -20.22 -26.35
C LEU A 67 -10.35 -20.11 -25.05
N THR A 68 -10.59 -18.88 -24.63
CA THR A 68 -11.58 -18.55 -23.60
C THR A 68 -12.80 -17.91 -24.28
N VAL A 69 -13.99 -18.40 -23.96
CA VAL A 69 -15.25 -17.86 -24.48
C VAL A 69 -16.08 -17.32 -23.33
N THR A 70 -16.51 -16.08 -23.44
CA THR A 70 -17.34 -15.38 -22.45
C THR A 70 -18.58 -14.82 -23.12
N VAL A 71 -19.77 -15.21 -22.64
CA VAL A 71 -21.05 -14.65 -23.10
C VAL A 71 -21.59 -13.71 -22.03
N VAL A 72 -21.85 -12.46 -22.43
CA VAL A 72 -22.32 -11.36 -21.57
C VAL A 72 -23.69 -10.88 -22.04
N GLY A 73 -24.56 -10.49 -21.12
CA GLY A 73 -25.92 -10.03 -21.43
C GLY A 73 -26.98 -11.14 -21.38
N LEU A 74 -26.66 -12.30 -20.80
CA LEU A 74 -27.59 -13.43 -20.55
C LEU A 74 -27.68 -13.78 -19.05
N GLU A 75 -27.19 -12.92 -18.17
CA GLU A 75 -27.05 -13.20 -16.74
C GLU A 75 -28.40 -13.48 -16.07
N ALA A 76 -29.45 -12.81 -16.54
CA ALA A 76 -30.83 -12.99 -16.06
C ALA A 76 -31.57 -14.20 -16.70
N LEU A 77 -30.99 -14.85 -17.72
CA LEU A 77 -31.62 -15.98 -18.41
C LEU A 77 -31.42 -17.29 -17.62
N SER A 78 -32.50 -17.97 -17.26
CA SER A 78 -32.41 -19.30 -16.63
C SER A 78 -31.90 -20.34 -17.64
N CYS A 79 -30.62 -20.67 -17.54
CA CYS A 79 -29.93 -21.65 -18.38
C CYS A 79 -28.78 -22.25 -17.55
N GLU A 80 -28.60 -23.57 -17.57
CA GLU A 80 -27.54 -24.23 -16.78
C GLU A 80 -26.19 -24.12 -17.48
N SER A 81 -26.16 -24.24 -18.81
CA SER A 81 -24.96 -24.12 -19.63
C SER A 81 -25.28 -23.70 -21.05
N ILE A 82 -24.32 -23.04 -21.70
CA ILE A 82 -24.37 -22.69 -23.12
C ILE A 82 -23.30 -23.51 -23.83
N THR A 83 -23.63 -24.17 -24.93
CA THR A 83 -22.61 -24.85 -25.75
C THR A 83 -22.23 -23.98 -26.94
N VAL A 84 -20.94 -23.79 -27.17
CA VAL A 84 -20.40 -23.10 -28.34
C VAL A 84 -19.61 -24.09 -29.19
N SER A 85 -20.11 -24.34 -30.39
CA SER A 85 -19.46 -25.16 -31.41
C SER A 85 -18.68 -24.30 -32.40
N ILE A 86 -17.44 -24.68 -32.67
CA ILE A 86 -16.50 -24.03 -33.59
C ILE A 86 -16.19 -25.05 -34.70
N PRO A 87 -16.81 -24.92 -35.88
CA PRO A 87 -16.56 -25.78 -37.03
C PRO A 87 -15.24 -25.38 -37.73
N ARG A 88 -14.90 -26.12 -38.79
CA ARG A 88 -13.73 -25.84 -39.64
C ARG A 88 -12.39 -25.95 -38.91
N MET A 89 -12.30 -26.79 -37.89
CA MET A 89 -11.09 -27.02 -37.13
C MET A 89 -10.25 -28.14 -37.77
N TYR A 90 -8.95 -27.91 -37.91
CA TYR A 90 -8.00 -28.98 -38.26
C TYR A 90 -7.95 -29.99 -37.11
N ASP A 91 -7.67 -31.26 -37.40
CA ASP A 91 -7.56 -32.35 -36.41
C ASP A 91 -6.17 -33.02 -36.41
N ARG A 92 -5.26 -32.49 -37.24
CA ARG A 92 -3.91 -33.02 -37.44
C ARG A 92 -2.90 -31.88 -37.52
N ILE A 93 -1.70 -32.13 -36.99
CA ILE A 93 -0.52 -31.29 -37.17
C ILE A 93 0.58 -32.11 -37.83
N ALA A 94 1.09 -31.67 -38.98
CA ALA A 94 2.22 -32.30 -39.66
C ALA A 94 3.54 -32.05 -38.91
N SER A 95 4.57 -32.85 -39.21
CA SER A 95 5.86 -32.80 -38.51
C SER A 95 6.59 -31.46 -38.58
N ASP A 96 6.27 -30.62 -39.57
CA ASP A 96 6.77 -29.25 -39.71
C ASP A 96 5.95 -28.19 -38.95
N GLY A 97 4.92 -28.63 -38.23
CA GLY A 97 3.98 -27.78 -37.50
C GLY A 97 2.77 -27.31 -38.32
N THR A 98 2.64 -27.73 -39.58
CA THR A 98 1.53 -27.30 -40.46
C THR A 98 0.22 -27.98 -40.04
N PRO A 99 -0.85 -27.23 -39.73
CA PRO A 99 -2.17 -27.79 -39.46
C PRO A 99 -2.80 -28.41 -40.71
N GLY A 100 -3.56 -29.48 -40.55
CA GLY A 100 -4.24 -30.18 -41.63
C GLY A 100 -5.37 -31.07 -41.15
N ASN A 101 -6.07 -31.68 -42.09
CA ASN A 101 -7.12 -32.65 -41.81
C ASN A 101 -6.57 -34.08 -41.92
N SER A 102 -7.02 -34.97 -41.05
CA SER A 102 -6.74 -36.40 -41.07
C SER A 102 -7.59 -37.13 -42.12
N GLY A 103 -8.72 -36.52 -42.53
CA GLY A 103 -9.63 -36.95 -43.60
C GLY A 103 -10.01 -35.82 -44.56
N ALA A 104 -11.08 -36.01 -45.32
CA ALA A 104 -11.54 -35.05 -46.35
C ALA A 104 -12.24 -33.81 -45.78
N GLU A 105 -12.79 -33.91 -44.57
CA GLU A 105 -13.62 -32.87 -43.95
C GLU A 105 -12.91 -32.25 -42.74
N PHE A 106 -13.32 -31.03 -42.39
CA PHE A 106 -12.89 -30.40 -41.14
C PHE A 106 -13.66 -30.94 -39.94
N SER A 107 -13.02 -30.87 -38.78
CA SER A 107 -13.64 -31.21 -37.49
C SER A 107 -14.35 -30.01 -36.85
N GLU A 108 -15.11 -30.29 -35.79
CA GLU A 108 -15.77 -29.30 -34.94
C GLU A 108 -15.35 -29.51 -33.48
N LYS A 109 -15.15 -28.40 -32.75
CA LYS A 109 -14.93 -28.41 -31.30
C LYS A 109 -16.08 -27.72 -30.58
N ALA A 110 -16.69 -28.43 -29.65
CA ALA A 110 -17.69 -27.87 -28.74
C ALA A 110 -17.05 -27.47 -27.40
N ILE A 111 -17.47 -26.33 -26.87
CA ILE A 111 -17.05 -25.80 -25.56
C ILE A 111 -18.31 -25.55 -24.74
N VAL A 112 -18.40 -26.16 -23.57
CA VAL A 112 -19.50 -25.95 -22.62
C VAL A 112 -19.13 -24.77 -21.73
N LEU A 113 -20.00 -23.76 -21.70
CA LEU A 113 -19.86 -22.57 -20.87
C LEU A 113 -20.70 -22.72 -19.61
N ALA A 114 -20.11 -22.47 -18.45
CA ALA A 114 -20.76 -22.50 -17.15
C ALA A 114 -20.76 -21.11 -16.51
N ARG A 115 -21.67 -20.86 -15.56
CA ARG A 115 -21.70 -19.59 -14.83
C ARG A 115 -20.50 -19.45 -13.90
N ASN A 116 -19.79 -18.33 -14.01
CA ASN A 116 -18.79 -17.94 -13.02
C ASN A 116 -19.43 -17.16 -11.85
N SER A 117 -18.61 -16.74 -10.88
CA SER A 117 -19.02 -15.98 -9.69
C SER A 117 -19.72 -14.64 -10.01
N ALA A 118 -19.41 -14.04 -11.16
CA ALA A 118 -20.06 -12.82 -11.67
C ALA A 118 -21.35 -13.10 -12.45
N GLY A 119 -21.79 -14.36 -12.53
CA GLY A 119 -23.01 -14.78 -13.23
C GLY A 119 -22.89 -14.87 -14.76
N ARG A 120 -21.70 -14.66 -15.33
CA ARG A 120 -21.42 -14.74 -16.78
C ARG A 120 -21.15 -16.18 -17.20
N TYR A 121 -21.50 -16.56 -18.42
CA TYR A 121 -21.17 -17.90 -18.95
C TYR A 121 -19.77 -17.89 -19.54
N VAL A 122 -18.87 -18.70 -18.97
CA VAL A 122 -17.47 -18.80 -19.36
C VAL A 122 -17.09 -20.26 -19.59
N GLY A 123 -16.27 -20.50 -20.61
CA GLY A 123 -15.67 -21.80 -20.88
C GLY A 123 -14.31 -21.66 -21.56
N GLN A 124 -13.47 -22.67 -21.35
CA GLN A 124 -12.09 -22.68 -21.84
C GLN A 124 -11.79 -24.00 -22.53
N ALA A 125 -11.00 -23.94 -23.60
CA ALA A 125 -10.51 -25.12 -24.28
C ALA A 125 -9.17 -24.84 -24.96
N VAL A 126 -8.29 -25.85 -24.96
CA VAL A 126 -7.23 -25.94 -25.97
C VAL A 126 -7.89 -26.39 -27.27
N VAL A 127 -7.54 -25.72 -28.36
CA VAL A 127 -8.12 -25.92 -29.69
C VAL A 127 -7.02 -26.01 -30.73
N LEU A 128 -7.30 -26.73 -31.80
CA LEU A 128 -6.46 -26.72 -33.00
C LEU A 128 -6.76 -25.49 -33.85
N PRO A 129 -5.83 -25.10 -34.74
CA PRO A 129 -6.08 -24.02 -35.69
C PRO A 129 -7.30 -24.31 -36.57
N THR A 130 -7.99 -23.26 -37.00
CA THR A 130 -9.11 -23.34 -37.95
C THR A 130 -8.63 -23.16 -39.39
N ASP A 131 -9.48 -23.50 -40.35
CA ASP A 131 -9.19 -23.38 -41.78
C ASP A 131 -8.47 -22.08 -42.16
N THR A 132 -7.24 -22.22 -42.66
CA THR A 132 -6.38 -21.10 -43.04
C THR A 132 -6.84 -20.38 -44.31
N ALA A 133 -7.67 -21.01 -45.14
CA ALA A 133 -8.18 -20.44 -46.37
C ALA A 133 -9.44 -19.58 -46.18
N SER A 134 -10.13 -19.69 -45.05
CA SER A 134 -11.33 -18.90 -44.75
C SER A 134 -10.97 -17.54 -44.15
N ALA A 135 -11.65 -16.48 -44.60
CA ALA A 135 -11.57 -15.17 -43.97
C ALA A 135 -12.53 -15.03 -42.78
N THR A 136 -13.52 -15.93 -42.66
CA THR A 136 -14.53 -15.89 -41.60
C THR A 136 -14.60 -17.20 -40.82
N LEU A 137 -14.98 -17.09 -39.55
CA LEU A 137 -15.26 -18.20 -38.65
C LEU A 137 -16.70 -18.10 -38.16
N GLU A 138 -17.39 -19.23 -38.20
CA GLU A 138 -18.75 -19.40 -37.68
C GLU A 138 -18.69 -19.87 -36.23
N PHE A 139 -19.54 -19.32 -35.37
CA PHE A 139 -19.76 -19.76 -34.00
C PHE A 139 -21.21 -20.19 -33.85
N ARG A 140 -21.44 -21.44 -33.46
CA ARG A 140 -22.78 -22.01 -33.24
C ARG A 140 -23.05 -22.10 -31.75
N PHE A 141 -24.08 -21.41 -31.26
CA PHE A 141 -24.46 -21.40 -29.87
C PHE A 141 -25.73 -22.22 -29.66
N THR A 142 -25.71 -23.15 -28.73
CA THR A 142 -26.91 -23.85 -28.25
C THR A 142 -27.27 -23.33 -26.86
N ILE A 143 -28.42 -22.68 -26.75
CA ILE A 143 -28.92 -22.05 -25.51
C ILE A 143 -30.35 -22.55 -25.28
N ASN A 144 -30.61 -23.20 -24.15
CA ASN A 144 -31.92 -23.79 -23.82
C ASN A 144 -32.53 -24.64 -24.96
N GLY A 145 -31.69 -25.40 -25.67
CA GLY A 145 -32.10 -26.27 -26.78
C GLY A 145 -32.35 -25.55 -28.12
N LYS A 146 -32.17 -24.23 -28.20
CA LYS A 146 -32.23 -23.46 -29.46
C LYS A 146 -30.84 -23.16 -29.99
N ASN A 147 -30.71 -23.14 -31.31
CA ASN A 147 -29.44 -22.90 -32.00
C ASN A 147 -29.38 -21.50 -32.60
N TYR A 148 -28.26 -20.82 -32.38
CA TYR A 148 -27.95 -19.49 -32.90
C TYR A 148 -26.61 -19.53 -33.62
N VAL A 149 -26.46 -18.73 -34.67
CA VAL A 149 -25.24 -18.69 -35.47
C VAL A 149 -24.76 -17.26 -35.58
N SER A 150 -23.48 -17.05 -35.30
CA SER A 150 -22.80 -15.78 -35.51
C SER A 150 -21.53 -16.00 -36.33
N VAL A 151 -21.20 -15.04 -37.18
CA VAL A 151 -20.02 -15.10 -38.06
C VAL A 151 -19.13 -13.91 -37.77
N GLN A 152 -17.82 -14.14 -37.74
CA GLN A 152 -16.81 -13.10 -37.55
C GLN A 152 -15.67 -13.24 -38.56
N GLU A 153 -15.14 -12.13 -39.04
CA GLU A 153 -13.94 -12.12 -39.89
C GLU A 153 -12.69 -12.38 -39.03
N THR A 154 -12.34 -13.65 -38.87
CA THR A 154 -11.25 -14.10 -38.00
C THR A 154 -10.89 -15.57 -38.29
N ARG A 155 -9.79 -16.03 -37.69
CA ARG A 155 -9.36 -17.43 -37.63
C ARG A 155 -8.57 -17.69 -36.34
N ILE A 156 -8.55 -18.94 -35.92
CA ILE A 156 -7.76 -19.42 -34.79
C ILE A 156 -6.43 -19.98 -35.32
N GLU A 157 -5.32 -19.42 -34.88
CA GLU A 157 -3.96 -19.81 -35.23
C GLU A 157 -3.23 -20.39 -34.00
N ALA A 158 -2.24 -21.25 -34.23
CA ALA A 158 -1.42 -21.83 -33.17
C ALA A 158 -0.60 -20.78 -32.40
N ASN A 159 -0.11 -21.14 -31.22
CA ASN A 159 0.71 -20.31 -30.32
C ASN A 159 0.05 -18.97 -29.93
N ARG A 160 -1.27 -18.98 -29.75
CA ARG A 160 -2.02 -17.80 -29.32
C ARG A 160 -3.01 -18.14 -28.21
N LYS A 161 -3.25 -17.17 -27.35
CA LYS A 161 -4.39 -17.14 -26.42
C LYS A 161 -5.45 -16.23 -27.01
N TYR A 162 -6.62 -16.79 -27.30
CA TYR A 162 -7.78 -16.08 -27.83
C TYR A 162 -8.79 -15.83 -26.71
N ALA A 163 -9.34 -14.62 -26.68
CA ALA A 163 -10.50 -14.27 -25.86
C ALA A 163 -11.66 -13.91 -26.79
N LEU A 164 -12.70 -14.72 -26.77
CA LEU A 164 -13.94 -14.52 -27.52
C LEU A 164 -15.01 -13.97 -26.57
N SER A 165 -15.28 -12.68 -26.68
CA SER A 165 -16.35 -12.00 -25.96
C SER A 165 -17.58 -11.91 -26.83
N VAL A 166 -18.70 -12.45 -26.36
CA VAL A 166 -19.96 -12.48 -27.10
C VAL A 166 -20.98 -11.63 -26.36
N ALA A 167 -21.31 -10.49 -26.95
CA ALA A 167 -22.38 -9.64 -26.43
C ALA A 167 -23.73 -10.17 -26.92
N ALA A 168 -24.57 -10.59 -25.97
CA ALA A 168 -25.95 -10.95 -26.19
C ALA A 168 -26.86 -9.72 -26.02
N LYS A 169 -27.76 -9.51 -26.98
CA LYS A 169 -28.91 -8.61 -26.81
C LYS A 169 -30.17 -9.38 -27.16
N PHE A 170 -31.12 -9.41 -26.25
CA PHE A 170 -32.40 -10.06 -26.48
C PHE A 170 -33.57 -9.19 -26.02
N LYS A 171 -34.72 -9.42 -26.65
CA LYS A 171 -36.01 -8.87 -26.23
C LYS A 171 -36.80 -9.90 -25.41
N ASP A 172 -36.70 -11.17 -25.79
CA ASP A 172 -37.19 -12.37 -25.10
C ASP A 172 -36.43 -13.61 -25.65
N ASP A 173 -36.77 -14.82 -25.17
CA ASP A 173 -36.12 -16.08 -25.53
C ASP A 173 -36.30 -16.50 -27.01
N THR A 174 -36.97 -15.69 -27.84
CA THR A 174 -37.19 -15.94 -29.28
C THR A 174 -36.44 -14.98 -30.19
N ASP A 175 -35.92 -13.87 -29.67
CA ASP A 175 -35.19 -12.85 -30.44
C ASP A 175 -33.88 -12.48 -29.73
N LEU A 176 -32.86 -13.33 -29.93
CA LEU A 176 -31.53 -13.21 -29.33
C LEU A 176 -30.50 -12.94 -30.43
N LYS A 177 -29.81 -11.81 -30.33
CA LYS A 177 -28.68 -11.43 -31.19
C LYS A 177 -27.36 -11.61 -30.43
N LEU A 178 -26.48 -12.43 -30.98
CA LEU A 178 -25.15 -12.70 -30.45
C LEU A 178 -24.09 -12.01 -31.32
N THR A 179 -23.31 -11.12 -30.71
CA THR A 179 -22.27 -10.34 -31.40
C THR A 179 -20.89 -10.74 -30.87
N PRO A 180 -20.15 -11.64 -31.57
CA PRO A 180 -18.82 -12.05 -31.17
C PRO A 180 -17.77 -10.97 -31.48
N VAL A 181 -16.86 -10.77 -30.54
CA VAL A 181 -15.64 -9.97 -30.67
C VAL A 181 -14.48 -10.86 -30.18
N ILE A 182 -13.46 -11.04 -31.01
CA ILE A 182 -12.33 -11.90 -30.68
C ILE A 182 -11.06 -11.07 -30.63
N SER A 183 -10.27 -11.24 -29.57
CA SER A 183 -8.92 -10.70 -29.44
C SER A 183 -7.93 -11.85 -29.24
N TYR A 184 -6.66 -11.59 -29.48
CA TYR A 184 -5.60 -12.57 -29.25
C TYR A 184 -4.30 -11.95 -28.80
N LEU A 185 -3.51 -12.74 -28.06
CA LEU A 185 -2.13 -12.45 -27.70
C LEU A 185 -1.26 -13.68 -28.01
N PRO A 186 0.06 -13.52 -28.23
CA PRO A 186 0.98 -14.65 -28.29
C PRO A 186 0.93 -15.45 -26.98
N TRP A 187 0.92 -16.78 -27.05
CA TRP A 187 0.87 -17.61 -25.84
C TRP A 187 2.18 -17.52 -25.04
N ASP A 188 3.29 -17.22 -25.70
CA ASP A 188 4.63 -17.00 -25.15
C ASP A 188 4.95 -15.53 -24.84
N ALA A 189 4.03 -14.59 -25.10
CA ALA A 189 4.19 -13.22 -24.62
C ALA A 189 4.00 -13.18 -23.10
N PRO A 190 4.84 -12.43 -22.34
CA PRO A 190 4.51 -12.09 -20.98
C PRO A 190 3.13 -11.41 -20.99
N THR A 191 2.14 -12.16 -20.54
CA THR A 191 0.75 -11.72 -20.50
C THR A 191 0.43 -11.62 -19.03
N THR A 192 0.30 -10.39 -18.54
CA THR A 192 -0.47 -10.15 -17.33
C THR A 192 -1.90 -10.54 -17.69
N ILE A 193 -2.35 -11.70 -17.23
CA ILE A 193 -3.76 -12.04 -17.27
C ILE A 193 -4.36 -11.22 -16.13
N PRO A 194 -5.18 -10.18 -16.40
CA PRO A 194 -6.02 -9.66 -15.34
C PRO A 194 -6.88 -10.84 -14.92
N ASP A 195 -6.77 -11.26 -13.67
CA ASP A 195 -7.77 -12.16 -13.14
C ASP A 195 -9.04 -11.32 -13.01
N ASP A 196 -9.99 -11.49 -13.92
CA ASP A 196 -11.29 -10.81 -13.88
C ASP A 196 -12.08 -11.12 -12.58
N GLY A 197 -11.61 -12.10 -11.79
CA GLY A 197 -12.06 -12.44 -10.44
C GLY A 197 -11.22 -11.84 -9.31
N LEU A 198 -10.02 -11.33 -9.59
CA LEU A 198 -9.30 -10.46 -8.66
C LEU A 198 -9.70 -9.01 -8.97
N PRO A 199 -10.37 -8.31 -8.04
CA PRO A 199 -10.58 -6.88 -8.20
C PRO A 199 -9.22 -6.22 -8.47
N ALA A 200 -9.17 -5.27 -9.41
CA ALA A 200 -8.03 -4.36 -9.48
C ALA A 200 -7.74 -3.90 -8.04
N MET A 201 -6.50 -4.03 -7.59
CA MET A 201 -6.16 -3.69 -6.20
C MET A 201 -6.11 -2.17 -6.02
N ASP A 202 -5.93 -1.42 -7.10
CA ASP A 202 -5.84 0.04 -7.14
C ASP A 202 -6.28 0.58 -8.51
N ASP A 203 -6.94 1.75 -8.53
CA ASP A 203 -7.19 2.50 -9.77
C ASP A 203 -5.89 3.17 -10.29
N ARG A 204 -4.86 3.30 -9.43
CA ARG A 204 -3.51 3.69 -9.84
C ARG A 204 -2.74 2.52 -10.46
N PRO A 205 -1.84 2.78 -11.42
CA PRO A 205 -0.92 1.75 -11.88
C PRO A 205 -0.07 1.24 -10.72
N ALA A 206 0.30 -0.04 -10.78
CA ALA A 206 1.35 -0.58 -9.92
C ALA A 206 2.64 0.22 -10.10
N ASN A 207 3.45 0.33 -9.04
CA ASN A 207 4.79 0.90 -9.20
C ASN A 207 5.61 -0.01 -10.14
N ASP A 208 6.21 0.59 -11.17
CA ASP A 208 6.95 -0.12 -12.20
C ASP A 208 8.47 -0.02 -12.03
N ASP A 209 8.95 0.57 -10.93
CA ASP A 209 10.37 0.62 -10.59
C ASP A 209 10.87 -0.68 -9.98
N PHE A 210 10.00 -1.37 -9.23
CA PHE A 210 10.37 -2.53 -8.43
C PHE A 210 9.55 -3.79 -8.73
N THR A 211 10.19 -4.94 -8.53
CA THR A 211 9.55 -6.24 -8.30
C THR A 211 9.89 -6.66 -6.88
N VAL A 212 8.87 -7.05 -6.11
CA VAL A 212 9.03 -7.60 -4.76
C VAL A 212 8.59 -9.04 -4.80
N GLU A 213 9.43 -9.95 -4.30
CA GLU A 213 9.09 -11.35 -4.13
C GLU A 213 9.38 -11.78 -2.70
N ILE A 214 8.59 -12.72 -2.20
CA ILE A 214 8.83 -13.37 -0.91
C ILE A 214 8.87 -14.88 -1.08
N PHE A 215 9.66 -15.57 -0.26
CA PHE A 215 9.82 -17.02 -0.39
C PHE A 215 8.90 -17.77 0.57
N ARG A 216 7.84 -18.39 0.04
CA ARG A 216 6.89 -19.21 0.79
C ARG A 216 6.58 -20.51 0.06
N ASN A 217 6.24 -21.56 0.80
CA ASN A 217 5.82 -22.85 0.24
C ASN A 217 6.80 -23.46 -0.77
N GLY A 218 8.09 -23.13 -0.67
CA GLY A 218 9.14 -23.63 -1.55
C GLY A 218 9.29 -22.88 -2.88
N CYS A 219 8.58 -21.77 -3.09
CA CYS A 219 8.70 -20.93 -4.28
C CYS A 219 8.76 -19.43 -3.94
N TRP A 220 9.21 -18.63 -4.91
CA TRP A 220 9.08 -17.18 -4.85
C TRP A 220 7.68 -16.78 -5.30
N GLU A 221 7.03 -15.95 -4.49
CA GLU A 221 5.72 -15.36 -4.73
C GLU A 221 5.92 -13.85 -4.96
N GLU A 222 5.48 -13.34 -6.12
CA GLU A 222 5.52 -11.90 -6.40
C GLU A 222 4.42 -11.18 -5.61
N ILE A 223 4.80 -10.10 -4.94
CA ILE A 223 3.90 -9.24 -4.17
C ILE A 223 3.62 -7.98 -4.96
N PHE A 224 2.34 -7.59 -4.98
CA PHE A 224 1.92 -6.37 -5.63
C PHE A 224 2.59 -5.15 -4.98
N VAL A 225 3.24 -4.34 -5.82
CA VAL A 225 3.88 -3.08 -5.39
C VAL A 225 2.92 -1.94 -5.71
N HIS A 226 2.32 -1.38 -4.67
CA HIS A 226 1.48 -0.20 -4.79
C HIS A 226 2.33 1.04 -5.03
N ASN A 227 1.74 2.01 -5.74
CA ASN A 227 2.31 3.35 -5.85
C ASN A 227 1.77 4.26 -4.73
N ALA A 228 2.63 5.15 -4.23
CA ALA A 228 2.26 6.24 -3.34
C ALA A 228 3.02 7.51 -3.72
N GLU A 229 2.37 8.65 -3.57
CA GLU A 229 3.03 9.95 -3.71
C GLU A 229 3.71 10.32 -2.39
N VAL A 230 4.87 10.95 -2.49
CA VAL A 230 5.61 11.62 -1.41
C VAL A 230 6.14 12.94 -1.95
N SER A 231 6.67 13.82 -1.10
CA SER A 231 7.07 15.15 -1.58
C SER A 231 8.37 15.62 -0.97
N ASP A 232 9.18 16.25 -1.81
CA ASP A 232 10.37 16.94 -1.33
C ASP A 232 9.99 18.30 -0.75
N TYR A 233 10.87 18.86 0.06
CA TYR A 233 10.73 20.24 0.47
C TYR A 233 11.25 21.18 -0.61
N ALA A 234 10.36 21.97 -1.22
CA ALA A 234 10.72 23.15 -1.98
C ALA A 234 10.75 24.41 -1.10
N ALA A 235 11.83 25.20 -1.19
CA ALA A 235 12.04 26.40 -0.39
C ALA A 235 11.01 27.52 -0.62
N ASN A 236 10.16 27.41 -1.65
CA ASN A 236 9.11 28.36 -1.94
C ASN A 236 7.73 27.67 -1.90
N PRO A 237 6.95 27.82 -0.82
CA PRO A 237 5.60 27.25 -0.73
C PRO A 237 4.66 27.72 -1.85
N ALA A 238 4.89 28.91 -2.43
CA ALA A 238 4.13 29.42 -3.56
C ALA A 238 4.51 28.80 -4.91
N ALA A 239 5.63 28.06 -4.98
CA ALA A 239 6.06 27.30 -6.16
C ALA A 239 5.59 25.83 -6.15
N GLY A 240 5.01 25.36 -5.04
CA GLY A 240 4.68 23.95 -4.83
C GLY A 240 5.89 23.12 -4.37
N TYR A 241 5.65 21.92 -3.85
CA TYR A 241 6.64 20.88 -3.57
C TYR A 241 6.77 19.93 -4.78
N VAL A 242 7.93 19.30 -4.97
CA VAL A 242 8.09 18.29 -6.03
C VAL A 242 7.56 16.97 -5.49
N GLN A 243 6.56 16.43 -6.17
CA GLN A 243 6.04 15.11 -5.86
C GLN A 243 6.92 14.04 -6.52
N HIS A 244 7.14 12.96 -5.78
CA HIS A 244 7.81 11.76 -6.25
C HIS A 244 6.90 10.57 -6.05
N ASP A 245 7.07 9.58 -6.93
CA ASP A 245 6.42 8.28 -6.81
C ASP A 245 7.34 7.34 -6.04
N MET A 246 6.81 6.74 -4.97
CA MET A 246 7.49 5.70 -4.20
C MET A 246 6.68 4.40 -4.25
N GLY A 247 7.37 3.27 -4.10
CA GLY A 247 6.72 1.96 -4.01
C GLY A 247 6.40 1.56 -2.58
N PHE A 248 5.35 0.77 -2.37
CA PHE A 248 5.22 -0.02 -1.15
C PHE A 248 4.59 -1.40 -1.41
N ALA A 249 5.06 -2.42 -0.70
CA ALA A 249 4.52 -3.77 -0.73
C ALA A 249 4.00 -4.15 0.65
N MET A 250 2.74 -4.62 0.70
CA MET A 250 2.10 -5.14 1.91
C MET A 250 1.83 -6.63 1.75
N PHE A 251 2.09 -7.40 2.80
CA PHE A 251 1.76 -8.82 2.85
C PHE A 251 1.66 -9.29 4.30
N THR A 252 0.91 -10.38 4.52
CA THR A 252 0.86 -11.03 5.84
C THR A 252 1.67 -12.31 5.85
N ASP A 253 2.40 -12.60 6.93
CA ASP A 253 3.10 -13.87 7.13
C ASP A 253 3.03 -14.29 8.60
N ALA A 254 3.07 -15.59 8.88
CA ALA A 254 3.07 -16.09 10.26
C ALA A 254 4.44 -15.96 10.96
N PHE A 255 5.50 -15.67 10.20
CA PHE A 255 6.89 -15.58 10.66
C PHE A 255 7.33 -16.83 11.44
N ALA A 256 6.89 -18.01 10.99
CA ALA A 256 7.29 -19.30 11.60
C ALA A 256 8.80 -19.61 11.43
N ALA A 257 9.44 -18.92 10.48
CA ALA A 257 10.87 -18.86 10.25
C ALA A 257 11.19 -17.50 9.60
N PRO A 258 12.46 -17.05 9.58
CA PRO A 258 12.85 -15.85 8.84
C PRO A 258 12.35 -15.91 7.38
N LEU A 259 11.61 -14.88 6.98
CA LEU A 259 11.03 -14.75 5.66
C LEU A 259 12.03 -14.10 4.72
N LYS A 260 12.38 -14.80 3.64
CA LYS A 260 13.22 -14.22 2.59
C LYS A 260 12.41 -13.27 1.73
N VAL A 261 12.97 -12.09 1.52
CA VAL A 261 12.45 -11.05 0.64
C VAL A 261 13.48 -10.78 -0.44
N ARG A 262 13.03 -10.72 -1.70
CA ARG A 262 13.84 -10.24 -2.83
C ARG A 262 13.22 -8.96 -3.36
N VAL A 263 14.07 -7.94 -3.53
CA VAL A 263 13.71 -6.71 -4.22
C VAL A 263 14.56 -6.60 -5.48
N THR A 264 13.92 -6.41 -6.62
CA THR A 264 14.57 -6.24 -7.92
C THR A 264 14.16 -4.91 -8.55
N ARG A 265 15.14 -4.09 -8.94
CA ARG A 265 14.91 -2.92 -9.78
C ARG A 265 14.59 -3.39 -11.20
N ARG A 266 13.44 -2.96 -11.75
CA ARG A 266 13.01 -3.31 -13.11
C ARG A 266 13.87 -2.63 -14.17
N ALA A 267 14.44 -1.46 -13.85
CA ALA A 267 15.34 -0.71 -14.72
C ALA A 267 16.68 -0.39 -14.03
N GLY A 268 17.75 -0.48 -14.82
CA GLY A 268 19.10 -0.07 -14.40
C GLY A 268 19.80 -1.04 -13.44
N THR A 269 20.88 -0.55 -12.83
CA THR A 269 21.69 -1.22 -11.82
C THR A 269 21.92 -0.29 -10.65
N PHE A 270 22.25 -0.83 -9.47
CA PHE A 270 22.62 -0.02 -8.30
C PHE A 270 24.07 -0.28 -7.87
N SER A 271 24.65 0.67 -7.14
CA SER A 271 25.97 0.58 -6.50
C SER A 271 25.88 0.43 -4.98
N LYS A 272 24.81 0.96 -4.38
CA LYS A 272 24.57 0.90 -2.93
C LYS A 272 23.11 0.58 -2.64
N VAL A 273 22.86 -0.16 -1.55
CA VAL A 273 21.54 -0.39 -0.99
C VAL A 273 21.60 -0.27 0.53
N GLU A 274 20.59 0.33 1.13
CA GLU A 274 20.35 0.36 2.57
C GLU A 274 18.95 -0.18 2.88
N ILE A 275 18.83 -0.94 3.96
CA ILE A 275 17.54 -1.42 4.49
C ILE A 275 17.39 -0.78 5.86
N ARG A 276 16.46 0.18 5.97
CA ARG A 276 16.32 1.04 7.14
C ARG A 276 14.99 0.78 7.86
N PRO A 277 14.92 0.79 9.20
CA PRO A 277 15.98 1.18 10.14
C PRO A 277 17.24 0.31 10.17
N LEU A 278 18.41 0.93 10.20
CA LEU A 278 19.71 0.27 10.35
C LEU A 278 19.84 -0.46 11.70
N SER A 279 19.13 0.02 12.72
CA SER A 279 19.10 -0.60 14.05
C SER A 279 18.44 -1.98 14.07
N TYR A 280 17.67 -2.34 13.04
CA TYR A 280 17.16 -3.71 12.89
C TYR A 280 18.25 -4.71 12.49
N GLY A 281 19.43 -4.23 12.05
CA GLY A 281 20.56 -5.09 11.72
C GLY A 281 20.36 -5.94 10.45
N ILE A 282 19.39 -5.57 9.61
CA ILE A 282 19.09 -6.28 8.36
C ILE A 282 20.15 -5.94 7.32
N VAL A 283 20.86 -6.96 6.86
CA VAL A 283 21.91 -6.82 5.83
C VAL A 283 21.56 -7.75 4.66
N PRO A 284 21.59 -7.27 3.40
CA PRO A 284 21.38 -8.13 2.25
C PRO A 284 22.40 -9.28 2.20
N ASN A 285 21.90 -10.51 2.02
CA ASN A 285 22.73 -11.72 1.99
C ASN A 285 23.05 -12.19 0.56
N VAL A 286 22.28 -11.75 -0.44
CA VAL A 286 22.53 -11.98 -1.86
C VAL A 286 22.32 -10.67 -2.62
N GLN A 287 23.23 -10.35 -3.55
CA GLN A 287 23.11 -9.17 -4.40
C GLN A 287 23.50 -9.52 -5.85
N THR A 288 22.69 -9.03 -6.79
CA THR A 288 23.00 -9.00 -8.23
C THR A 288 23.11 -7.54 -8.67
N PRO A 289 23.45 -7.23 -9.94
CA PRO A 289 23.52 -5.84 -10.40
C PRO A 289 22.23 -5.03 -10.23
N ASN A 290 21.07 -5.69 -10.17
CA ASN A 290 19.76 -5.03 -10.06
C ASN A 290 18.83 -5.64 -8.98
N SER A 291 19.26 -6.63 -8.21
CA SER A 291 18.46 -7.20 -7.12
C SER A 291 19.21 -7.41 -5.82
N VAL A 292 18.47 -7.43 -4.72
CA VAL A 292 18.94 -7.71 -3.35
C VAL A 292 18.01 -8.73 -2.70
N GLU A 293 18.58 -9.64 -1.90
CA GLU A 293 17.82 -10.53 -1.03
C GLU A 293 18.23 -10.29 0.43
N PHE A 294 17.25 -10.31 1.32
CA PHE A 294 17.43 -10.19 2.77
C PHE A 294 16.34 -10.99 3.50
N GLU A 295 16.45 -11.07 4.82
CA GLU A 295 15.49 -11.80 5.66
C GLU A 295 14.83 -10.85 6.67
N LEU A 296 13.54 -11.05 6.89
CA LEU A 296 12.76 -10.44 7.95
C LEU A 296 12.32 -11.55 8.91
N ASP A 297 12.58 -11.38 10.21
CA ASP A 297 12.27 -12.39 11.23
C ASP A 297 11.19 -11.96 12.22
N ASP A 298 10.74 -10.70 12.14
CA ASP A 298 9.68 -10.14 12.97
C ASP A 298 8.68 -9.32 12.13
N PRO A 299 7.35 -9.52 12.28
CA PRO A 299 6.33 -8.71 11.59
C PRO A 299 6.39 -7.20 11.94
N ALA A 300 7.08 -6.81 13.02
CA ALA A 300 7.33 -5.42 13.36
C ALA A 300 8.42 -4.78 12.48
N GLN A 301 9.25 -5.56 11.77
CA GLN A 301 10.31 -5.07 10.88
C GLN A 301 9.76 -4.52 9.56
N LYS A 302 9.07 -3.39 9.66
CA LYS A 302 8.68 -2.56 8.52
C LYS A 302 9.89 -1.74 8.09
N VAL A 303 10.26 -1.79 6.81
CA VAL A 303 11.53 -1.24 6.33
C VAL A 303 11.39 -0.39 5.07
N SER A 304 12.30 0.58 4.94
CA SER A 304 12.60 1.32 3.73
C SER A 304 13.80 0.67 3.03
N VAL A 305 13.64 0.30 1.76
CA VAL A 305 14.71 -0.17 0.88
C VAL A 305 15.13 0.99 -0.02
N GLU A 306 16.35 1.46 0.16
CA GLU A 306 16.88 2.68 -0.46
C GLU A 306 18.08 2.33 -1.34
N PHE A 307 17.99 2.61 -2.64
CA PHE A 307 19.06 2.36 -3.60
C PHE A 307 19.79 3.66 -3.94
N ASP A 308 21.13 3.62 -3.94
CA ASP A 308 21.99 4.73 -4.37
C ASP A 308 21.68 6.07 -3.66
N ASP A 309 21.36 5.99 -2.36
CA ASP A 309 20.98 7.13 -1.50
C ASP A 309 19.67 7.84 -1.93
N ASN A 310 18.87 7.25 -2.84
CA ASN A 310 17.57 7.77 -3.22
C ASN A 310 16.52 7.44 -2.15
N ARG A 311 16.10 8.49 -1.43
CA ARG A 311 15.11 8.46 -0.35
C ARG A 311 13.70 8.87 -0.79
N MET A 312 13.55 9.45 -1.98
CA MET A 312 12.26 9.94 -2.47
C MET A 312 11.52 8.86 -3.26
N GLU A 313 12.22 8.13 -4.13
CA GLU A 313 11.66 7.04 -4.97
C GLU A 313 12.04 5.67 -4.38
N ASN A 314 11.98 5.57 -3.05
CA ASN A 314 12.31 4.36 -2.30
C ASN A 314 11.14 3.36 -2.29
N LEU A 315 11.37 2.21 -1.64
CA LEU A 315 10.39 1.15 -1.52
C LEU A 315 10.16 0.79 -0.06
N PHE A 316 8.91 0.85 0.41
CA PHE A 316 8.54 0.29 1.72
C PHE A 316 8.16 -1.18 1.61
N ILE A 317 8.70 -2.00 2.51
CA ILE A 317 8.29 -3.39 2.72
C ILE A 317 7.59 -3.46 4.07
N LEU A 318 6.30 -3.76 4.03
CA LEU A 318 5.39 -3.63 5.17
C LEU A 318 4.77 -5.01 5.51
N PRO A 319 5.54 -5.90 6.18
CA PRO A 319 5.00 -7.15 6.67
C PRO A 319 3.99 -6.92 7.78
N ASP A 320 3.11 -7.89 7.96
CA ASP A 320 2.19 -7.95 9.09
C ASP A 320 1.87 -9.40 9.46
N LEU A 321 1.25 -9.60 10.62
CA LEU A 321 0.61 -10.87 10.95
C LEU A 321 -0.77 -10.96 10.30
N PRO A 322 -1.19 -12.15 9.84
CA PRO A 322 -2.57 -12.38 9.42
C PRO A 322 -3.56 -12.03 10.54
N ASP A 323 -4.65 -11.33 10.21
CA ASP A 323 -5.70 -11.07 11.19
C ASP A 323 -6.59 -12.31 11.35
N THR A 324 -6.37 -13.05 12.44
CA THR A 324 -7.14 -14.26 12.77
C THR A 324 -8.48 -13.98 13.43
N ALA A 325 -8.75 -12.72 13.84
CA ALA A 325 -9.91 -12.34 14.63
C ALA A 325 -10.87 -11.42 13.84
N ILE A 326 -11.23 -11.83 12.62
CA ILE A 326 -12.10 -11.07 11.71
C ILE A 326 -13.46 -10.80 12.38
N PRO A 327 -13.86 -9.54 12.57
CA PRO A 327 -15.09 -9.18 13.26
C PRO A 327 -16.31 -9.46 12.38
N THR A 328 -17.40 -9.90 13.01
CA THR A 328 -18.71 -10.14 12.35
C THR A 328 -19.85 -9.52 13.15
N GLY A 329 -20.99 -9.30 12.51
CA GLY A 329 -22.22 -8.85 13.17
C GLY A 329 -22.76 -7.51 12.68
N ALA A 330 -23.90 -7.09 13.24
CA ALA A 330 -24.69 -5.96 12.73
C ALA A 330 -24.01 -4.57 12.88
N ASN A 331 -23.02 -4.45 13.77
CA ASN A 331 -22.27 -3.21 14.00
C ASN A 331 -20.93 -3.16 13.24
N VAL A 332 -20.69 -4.12 12.34
CA VAL A 332 -19.46 -4.21 11.55
C VAL A 332 -19.75 -3.74 10.11
N THR A 333 -19.05 -2.72 9.66
CA THR A 333 -18.92 -2.40 8.23
C THR A 333 -17.69 -3.13 7.71
N TYR A 334 -17.88 -4.17 6.92
CA TYR A 334 -16.80 -5.03 6.41
C TYR A 334 -16.49 -4.71 4.94
N PHE A 335 -15.21 -4.50 4.63
CA PHE A 335 -14.68 -4.37 3.28
C PHE A 335 -13.72 -5.53 3.03
N GLY A 336 -14.12 -6.48 2.18
CA GLY A 336 -13.27 -7.61 1.78
C GLY A 336 -12.23 -7.22 0.71
N PRO A 337 -11.44 -8.17 0.21
CA PRO A 337 -10.46 -7.92 -0.84
C PRO A 337 -11.07 -7.20 -2.06
N GLY A 338 -10.38 -6.18 -2.56
CA GLY A 338 -10.76 -5.37 -3.73
C GLY A 338 -10.96 -3.90 -3.50
N ILE A 339 -11.27 -3.18 -4.59
CA ILE A 339 -11.57 -1.76 -4.57
C ILE A 339 -13.00 -1.50 -4.10
N HIS A 340 -13.12 -0.64 -3.10
CA HIS A 340 -14.38 -0.13 -2.57
C HIS A 340 -14.39 1.39 -2.64
N ASN A 341 -15.54 1.98 -2.96
CA ASN A 341 -15.75 3.42 -2.86
C ASN A 341 -16.72 3.70 -1.72
N MET A 342 -16.17 3.95 -0.53
CA MET A 342 -16.95 4.30 0.66
C MET A 342 -17.39 5.76 0.63
N GLY A 343 -16.58 6.64 0.03
CA GLY A 343 -16.75 8.09 0.16
C GLY A 343 -16.63 8.53 1.63
N ARG A 344 -17.32 9.61 2.00
CA ARG A 344 -17.36 10.07 3.40
C ARG A 344 -18.31 9.21 4.24
N LYS A 345 -17.77 8.51 5.24
CA LYS A 345 -18.53 7.72 6.21
C LYS A 345 -18.72 8.50 7.50
N GLU A 346 -19.97 8.80 7.85
CA GLU A 346 -20.32 9.43 9.12
C GLU A 346 -20.81 8.41 10.16
N ILE A 347 -20.24 8.47 11.37
CA ILE A 347 -20.66 7.69 12.53
C ILE A 347 -20.97 8.64 13.68
N LEU A 348 -22.26 8.92 13.88
CA LEU A 348 -22.72 9.91 14.85
C LEU A 348 -23.49 9.21 15.97
N TYR A 349 -22.99 9.34 17.21
CA TYR A 349 -23.63 8.87 18.43
C TYR A 349 -23.99 7.37 18.40
N LYS A 350 -23.07 6.57 17.84
CA LYS A 350 -23.21 5.11 17.74
C LYS A 350 -22.04 4.42 18.41
N ASP A 351 -22.35 3.63 19.42
CA ASP A 351 -21.35 2.91 20.19
C ASP A 351 -21.01 1.55 19.55
N ASN A 352 -19.84 1.03 19.89
CA ASN A 352 -19.36 -0.31 19.55
C ASN A 352 -19.41 -0.61 18.04
N GLN A 353 -19.18 0.41 17.21
CA GLN A 353 -19.08 0.27 15.77
C GLN A 353 -17.68 -0.22 15.39
N THR A 354 -17.61 -1.09 14.39
CA THR A 354 -16.35 -1.52 13.79
C THR A 354 -16.38 -1.27 12.29
N ILE A 355 -15.34 -0.63 11.76
CA ILE A 355 -15.04 -0.65 10.32
C ILE A 355 -13.85 -1.60 10.14
N TYR A 356 -14.04 -2.63 9.32
CA TYR A 356 -13.02 -3.65 9.06
C TYR A 356 -12.59 -3.61 7.59
N LEU A 357 -11.29 -3.44 7.34
CA LEU A 357 -10.67 -3.42 6.01
C LEU A 357 -9.77 -4.67 5.90
N ASP A 358 -10.25 -5.69 5.21
CA ASP A 358 -9.54 -6.97 5.11
C ASP A 358 -8.24 -6.86 4.29
N GLU A 359 -7.39 -7.88 4.38
CA GLU A 359 -6.21 -8.00 3.51
C GLU A 359 -6.62 -7.91 2.03
N GLY A 360 -5.89 -7.13 1.24
CA GLY A 360 -6.22 -6.87 -0.17
C GLY A 360 -7.42 -5.92 -0.39
N ALA A 361 -8.03 -5.37 0.66
CA ALA A 361 -9.03 -4.31 0.49
C ALA A 361 -8.35 -2.96 0.24
N LEU A 362 -8.81 -2.23 -0.78
CA LEU A 362 -8.53 -0.81 -0.97
C LEU A 362 -9.84 -0.04 -0.89
N VAL A 363 -9.98 0.83 0.12
CA VAL A 363 -11.19 1.59 0.36
C VAL A 363 -10.93 3.07 0.09
N TYR A 364 -11.56 3.62 -0.94
CA TYR A 364 -11.57 5.05 -1.19
C TYR A 364 -12.58 5.76 -0.29
N GLY A 365 -12.12 6.75 0.48
CA GLY A 365 -13.01 7.58 1.29
C GLY A 365 -12.33 8.29 2.46
N CYS A 366 -13.16 8.79 3.35
CA CYS A 366 -12.77 9.41 4.63
C CYS A 366 -13.82 9.09 5.71
N ILE A 367 -13.47 9.28 6.98
CA ILE A 367 -14.35 8.93 8.12
C ILE A 367 -14.50 10.15 9.04
N TYR A 368 -15.75 10.46 9.39
CA TYR A 368 -16.07 11.42 10.44
C TYR A 368 -16.88 10.73 11.54
N ALA A 369 -16.39 10.79 12.78
CA ALA A 369 -17.08 10.23 13.94
C ALA A 369 -17.34 11.28 15.02
N LYS A 370 -18.53 11.24 15.62
CA LYS A 370 -18.90 12.17 16.69
C LYS A 370 -19.62 11.46 17.82
N GLY A 371 -19.20 11.69 19.06
CA GLY A 371 -19.91 11.25 20.26
C GLY A 371 -20.03 9.72 20.37
N CYS A 372 -19.06 8.96 19.86
CA CYS A 372 -19.10 7.49 19.88
C CYS A 372 -18.38 6.95 21.13
N ARG A 373 -18.71 5.72 21.52
CA ARG A 373 -17.94 4.93 22.50
C ARG A 373 -17.48 3.63 21.86
N ASN A 374 -16.20 3.28 22.04
CA ASN A 374 -15.60 2.05 21.52
C ASN A 374 -15.71 1.88 19.99
N LEU A 375 -15.47 2.96 19.24
CA LEU A 375 -15.35 2.89 17.78
C LEU A 375 -14.00 2.26 17.42
N THR A 376 -14.00 1.22 16.59
CA THR A 376 -12.78 0.56 16.10
C THR A 376 -12.70 0.62 14.57
N ILE A 377 -11.54 0.99 14.03
CA ILE A 377 -11.24 0.89 12.60
C ILE A 377 -10.03 -0.04 12.49
N ARG A 378 -10.16 -1.22 11.88
CA ARG A 378 -9.08 -2.20 11.90
C ARG A 378 -8.99 -3.09 10.66
N GLY A 379 -7.89 -3.82 10.54
CA GLY A 379 -7.70 -4.89 9.55
C GLY A 379 -6.31 -4.83 8.93
N ARG A 380 -6.16 -5.26 7.67
CA ARG A 380 -4.89 -5.28 6.92
C ARG A 380 -5.00 -4.64 5.52
N GLY A 381 -6.13 -3.98 5.24
CA GLY A 381 -6.35 -3.23 4.02
C GLY A 381 -5.86 -1.78 4.08
N ILE A 382 -6.17 -1.05 3.01
CA ILE A 382 -5.76 0.33 2.77
C ILE A 382 -6.99 1.25 2.79
N LEU A 383 -6.95 2.31 3.61
CA LEU A 383 -7.84 3.46 3.48
C LEU A 383 -7.13 4.55 2.68
N CYS A 384 -7.74 4.98 1.58
CA CYS A 384 -7.11 5.86 0.59
C CYS A 384 -7.99 7.08 0.33
N SER A 385 -7.44 8.28 0.51
CA SER A 385 -8.18 9.52 0.28
C SER A 385 -7.82 10.24 -1.01
N SER A 386 -7.15 9.57 -1.96
CA SER A 386 -6.79 10.13 -3.27
C SER A 386 -7.97 10.66 -4.10
N LYS A 387 -9.20 10.21 -3.83
CA LYS A 387 -10.45 10.70 -4.46
C LYS A 387 -11.10 11.87 -3.71
N GLU A 388 -10.58 12.25 -2.56
CA GLU A 388 -11.05 13.38 -1.76
C GLU A 388 -10.45 14.70 -2.28
N ASN A 389 -11.03 15.82 -1.84
CA ASN A 389 -10.58 17.15 -2.24
C ASN A 389 -9.22 17.50 -1.61
N HIS A 390 -8.18 17.69 -2.43
CA HIS A 390 -6.83 18.12 -2.02
C HIS A 390 -6.59 19.64 -2.17
N GLY A 391 -7.59 20.39 -2.65
CA GLY A 391 -7.52 21.84 -2.79
C GLY A 391 -8.13 22.59 -1.60
N ASP A 392 -8.66 23.78 -1.86
CA ASP A 392 -9.31 24.60 -0.84
C ASP A 392 -10.46 23.85 -0.16
N GLY A 393 -10.47 23.86 1.17
CA GLY A 393 -11.48 23.17 1.98
C GLY A 393 -11.24 21.67 2.19
N ARG A 394 -10.07 21.15 1.83
CA ARG A 394 -9.60 19.78 2.16
C ARG A 394 -9.79 19.44 3.64
N GLN A 395 -10.21 18.20 3.91
CA GLN A 395 -10.62 17.71 5.24
C GLN A 395 -9.72 16.56 5.71
N PRO A 396 -9.66 16.25 7.02
CA PRO A 396 -8.92 15.10 7.50
C PRO A 396 -9.41 13.77 6.91
N GLN A 397 -8.52 12.78 6.81
CA GLN A 397 -8.89 11.43 6.35
C GLN A 397 -9.74 10.69 7.39
N ILE A 398 -9.37 10.76 8.67
CA ILE A 398 -10.20 10.33 9.80
C ILE A 398 -10.29 11.47 10.81
N GLU A 399 -11.50 11.96 11.06
CA GLU A 399 -11.78 12.95 12.09
C GLU A 399 -12.71 12.38 13.15
N THR A 400 -12.36 12.55 14.43
CA THR A 400 -13.21 12.18 15.56
C THR A 400 -13.45 13.34 16.51
N PHE A 401 -14.66 13.42 17.06
CA PHE A 401 -15.04 14.44 18.06
C PHE A 401 -15.76 13.79 19.25
N ASP A 402 -15.16 13.86 20.44
CA ASP A 402 -15.60 13.22 21.68
C ASP A 402 -15.90 11.71 21.52
N CYS A 403 -14.92 10.95 21.02
CA CYS A 403 -15.03 9.51 20.81
C CYS A 403 -14.17 8.72 21.81
N ASN A 404 -14.69 8.45 23.01
CA ASN A 404 -13.94 7.69 24.03
C ASN A 404 -13.79 6.21 23.65
N GLY A 405 -12.63 5.63 23.93
CA GLY A 405 -12.32 4.25 23.54
C GLY A 405 -12.11 4.09 22.04
N PHE A 406 -11.72 5.15 21.31
CA PHE A 406 -11.46 5.09 19.88
C PHE A 406 -10.19 4.29 19.58
N LYS A 407 -10.27 3.38 18.62
CA LYS A 407 -9.18 2.49 18.23
C LYS A 407 -8.95 2.47 16.73
N VAL A 408 -7.69 2.51 16.31
CA VAL A 408 -7.27 2.22 14.93
C VAL A 408 -6.17 1.16 14.96
N GLU A 409 -6.30 0.10 14.18
CA GLU A 409 -5.38 -1.04 14.22
C GLU A 409 -5.03 -1.58 12.82
N GLY A 410 -3.75 -1.69 12.49
CA GLY A 410 -3.25 -2.53 11.39
C GLY A 410 -3.44 -2.02 9.96
N ILE A 411 -4.33 -1.05 9.71
CA ILE A 411 -4.58 -0.53 8.36
C ILE A 411 -3.42 0.33 7.85
N LEU A 412 -3.32 0.49 6.53
CA LEU A 412 -2.53 1.55 5.90
C LEU A 412 -3.42 2.73 5.53
N LEU A 413 -2.94 3.93 5.79
CA LEU A 413 -3.56 5.22 5.48
C LEU A 413 -2.68 5.92 4.44
N ARG A 414 -3.27 6.31 3.30
CA ARG A 414 -2.53 7.04 2.26
C ARG A 414 -3.34 8.13 1.58
N ASP A 415 -2.61 9.09 1.01
CA ASP A 415 -3.12 10.23 0.25
C ASP A 415 -4.17 11.02 1.04
N THR A 416 -3.89 11.25 2.31
CA THR A 416 -4.71 12.18 3.07
C THR A 416 -4.62 13.57 2.43
N PRO A 417 -5.74 14.29 2.26
CA PRO A 417 -5.69 15.63 1.69
C PRO A 417 -5.40 16.71 2.75
N ASN A 418 -5.44 16.35 4.04
CA ASN A 418 -5.14 17.17 5.21
C ASN A 418 -4.61 16.25 6.33
N TRP A 419 -4.71 16.60 7.61
CA TRP A 419 -4.33 15.75 8.73
C TRP A 419 -4.93 14.33 8.59
N THR A 420 -4.10 13.30 8.73
CA THR A 420 -4.51 11.90 8.54
C THR A 420 -5.51 11.50 9.63
N LEU A 421 -5.10 11.65 10.90
CA LEU A 421 -5.90 11.35 12.08
C LEU A 421 -6.08 12.63 12.92
N LYS A 422 -7.27 13.25 12.84
CA LYS A 422 -7.65 14.38 13.70
C LYS A 422 -8.56 13.90 14.83
N ILE A 423 -8.04 13.84 16.06
CA ILE A 423 -8.73 13.25 17.20
C ILE A 423 -8.99 14.32 18.25
N VAL A 424 -10.26 14.66 18.46
CA VAL A 424 -10.67 15.81 19.28
C VAL A 424 -11.41 15.35 20.55
N GLY A 425 -10.90 15.70 21.72
CA GLY A 425 -11.58 15.58 23.01
C GLY A 425 -11.80 14.14 23.51
N SER A 426 -11.13 13.16 22.91
CA SER A 426 -11.30 11.74 23.21
C SER A 426 -10.50 11.30 24.44
N THR A 427 -10.94 10.20 25.07
CA THR A 427 -10.24 9.57 26.20
C THR A 427 -10.10 8.08 25.97
N GLY A 428 -8.92 7.52 26.25
CA GLY A 428 -8.65 6.10 26.00
C GLY A 428 -8.53 5.84 24.49
N VAL A 429 -7.64 6.57 23.83
CA VAL A 429 -7.36 6.40 22.40
C VAL A 429 -6.24 5.39 22.24
N HIS A 430 -6.39 4.43 21.34
CA HIS A 430 -5.36 3.43 21.05
C HIS A 430 -5.12 3.32 19.55
N ILE A 431 -3.93 3.68 19.09
CA ILE A 431 -3.51 3.55 17.71
C ILE A 431 -2.39 2.51 17.67
N ASP A 432 -2.57 1.43 16.93
CA ASP A 432 -1.66 0.28 16.93
C ASP A 432 -1.37 -0.23 15.52
N ASN A 433 -0.10 -0.46 15.19
CA ASN A 433 0.32 -1.13 13.95
C ASN A 433 -0.21 -0.49 12.65
N ILE A 434 -0.47 0.82 12.66
CA ILE A 434 -0.87 1.54 11.45
C ILE A 434 0.35 1.96 10.62
N LYS A 435 0.09 2.16 9.34
CA LYS A 435 1.09 2.63 8.37
C LYS A 435 0.57 3.87 7.69
N GLU A 436 1.39 4.90 7.52
CA GLU A 436 0.97 6.18 6.93
C GLU A 436 1.91 6.61 5.81
N ILE A 437 1.33 7.07 4.69
CA ILE A 437 2.05 7.69 3.58
C ILE A 437 1.28 8.95 3.13
N GLY A 438 1.80 10.14 3.49
CA GLY A 438 1.23 11.44 3.15
C GLY A 438 2.24 12.34 2.44
N TRP A 439 1.81 13.01 1.37
CA TRP A 439 2.67 13.85 0.52
C TRP A 439 2.35 15.34 0.58
N ILE A 440 1.11 15.70 0.89
CA ILE A 440 0.66 17.08 0.76
C ILE A 440 1.04 17.89 2.01
N MET A 441 1.31 19.19 1.87
CA MET A 441 1.43 20.10 3.03
C MET A 441 0.25 19.89 4.01
N ASN A 442 0.48 19.91 5.32
CA ASN A 442 -0.53 19.53 6.34
C ASN A 442 -1.07 18.10 6.23
N SER A 443 -0.30 17.15 5.67
CA SER A 443 -0.59 15.72 5.81
C SER A 443 0.02 15.17 7.10
N ASP A 444 -0.22 15.85 8.21
CA ASP A 444 0.16 15.38 9.55
C ASP A 444 -0.36 13.95 9.75
N GLY A 445 0.35 13.13 10.53
CA GLY A 445 -0.07 11.78 10.87
C GLY A 445 -1.19 11.82 11.90
N MET A 446 -0.83 12.15 13.14
CA MET A 446 -1.74 12.11 14.28
C MET A 446 -1.80 13.44 15.03
N ASP A 447 -2.93 14.14 14.91
CA ASP A 447 -3.29 15.32 15.67
C ASP A 447 -4.19 14.96 16.84
N PHE A 448 -3.63 14.97 18.04
CA PHE A 448 -4.39 14.82 19.28
C PHE A 448 -4.74 16.19 19.85
N ILE A 449 -6.03 16.53 19.84
CA ILE A 449 -6.52 17.82 20.33
C ILE A 449 -7.34 17.59 21.60
N CYS A 450 -6.85 18.06 22.76
CA CYS A 450 -7.53 17.92 24.05
C CYS A 450 -7.84 16.45 24.46
N CYS A 451 -6.99 15.52 24.04
CA CYS A 451 -7.13 14.09 24.36
C CYS A 451 -6.43 13.73 25.69
N ARG A 452 -6.77 12.57 26.27
CA ARG A 452 -6.10 12.02 27.46
C ARG A 452 -6.10 10.51 27.46
N ASN A 453 -5.14 9.89 28.15
CA ASN A 453 -4.95 8.43 28.13
C ASN A 453 -4.86 7.93 26.67
N VAL A 454 -3.77 8.31 26.01
CA VAL A 454 -3.50 8.02 24.61
C VAL A 454 -2.31 7.06 24.53
N LEU A 455 -2.50 5.97 23.80
CA LEU A 455 -1.45 5.02 23.47
C LEU A 455 -1.30 4.94 21.95
N VAL A 456 -0.09 5.21 21.45
CA VAL A 456 0.30 4.99 20.05
C VAL A 456 1.45 4.00 20.03
N GLU A 457 1.30 2.90 19.30
CA GLU A 457 2.36 1.90 19.22
C GLU A 457 2.49 1.16 17.88
N ASN A 458 3.69 0.65 17.62
CA ASN A 458 4.01 -0.25 16.51
C ASN A 458 3.78 0.35 15.09
N THR A 459 3.84 1.67 14.96
CA THR A 459 3.51 2.37 13.71
C THR A 459 4.72 2.59 12.79
N PHE A 460 4.47 2.75 11.49
CA PHE A 460 5.49 3.13 10.50
C PHE A 460 4.94 4.25 9.61
N GLN A 461 5.51 5.45 9.69
CA GLN A 461 4.89 6.66 9.16
C GLN A 461 5.85 7.43 8.26
N ARG A 462 5.39 7.83 7.08
CA ARG A 462 6.02 8.84 6.24
C ARG A 462 5.01 9.90 5.86
N ASN A 463 5.17 11.08 6.43
CA ASN A 463 4.26 12.19 6.22
C ASN A 463 5.04 13.41 5.76
N TYR A 464 4.39 14.29 4.99
CA TYR A 464 5.02 15.55 4.62
C TYR A 464 5.17 16.47 5.83
N ASP A 465 4.21 16.43 6.75
CA ASP A 465 4.15 17.28 7.93
C ASP A 465 4.28 16.44 9.21
N ASP A 466 3.90 17.00 10.36
CA ASP A 466 4.06 16.38 11.68
C ASP A 466 3.58 14.91 11.75
N ASN A 467 4.43 13.96 12.14
CA ASN A 467 4.00 12.56 12.32
C ASN A 467 3.06 12.40 13.53
N VAL A 468 3.46 12.91 14.70
CA VAL A 468 2.62 12.92 15.90
C VAL A 468 2.68 14.29 16.56
N THR A 469 1.51 14.89 16.77
CA THR A 469 1.38 16.20 17.40
C THR A 469 0.31 16.23 18.48
N ILE A 470 0.66 16.83 19.62
CA ILE A 470 -0.21 16.96 20.79
C ILE A 470 -0.54 18.44 20.97
N LYS A 471 -1.81 18.79 20.83
CA LYS A 471 -2.34 20.15 20.81
C LYS A 471 -3.51 20.32 21.79
N ALA A 472 -3.80 21.56 22.14
CA ALA A 472 -4.95 21.91 22.96
C ALA A 472 -5.50 23.29 22.62
N PHE A 473 -6.81 23.43 22.81
CA PHE A 473 -7.50 24.70 22.76
C PHE A 473 -8.46 24.80 23.95
N ASN A 474 -8.51 25.97 24.59
CA ASN A 474 -9.34 26.19 25.76
C ASN A 474 -10.72 26.71 25.33
N GLY A 475 -11.64 25.78 25.09
CA GLY A 475 -13.04 26.08 24.78
C GLY A 475 -13.93 26.25 26.00
N LYS A 476 -13.38 26.43 27.22
CA LYS A 476 -14.21 26.59 28.42
C LYS A 476 -15.05 27.86 28.33
N THR A 477 -16.30 27.79 28.78
CA THR A 477 -17.23 28.92 28.68
C THR A 477 -16.74 30.16 29.42
N ASP A 478 -16.11 30.00 30.58
CA ASP A 478 -15.53 31.10 31.34
C ASP A 478 -14.33 31.73 30.63
N TYR A 479 -13.43 30.91 30.07
CA TYR A 479 -12.33 31.37 29.23
C TYR A 479 -12.86 32.15 28.04
N VAL A 480 -13.73 31.55 27.23
CA VAL A 480 -14.31 32.19 26.05
C VAL A 480 -15.04 33.48 26.45
N THR A 481 -15.86 33.48 27.49
CA THR A 481 -16.60 34.68 27.93
C THR A 481 -15.65 35.81 28.33
N ALA A 482 -14.58 35.49 29.06
CA ALA A 482 -13.59 36.47 29.52
C ALA A 482 -12.79 37.08 28.35
N HIS A 483 -12.60 36.35 27.25
CA HIS A 483 -11.73 36.74 26.15
C HIS A 483 -12.50 37.26 24.91
N THR A 484 -13.78 36.86 24.73
CA THR A 484 -14.63 37.26 23.57
C THR A 484 -14.71 38.77 23.39
N ALA A 485 -14.78 39.54 24.48
CA ALA A 485 -14.89 41.00 24.44
C ALA A 485 -13.53 41.73 24.45
N SER A 486 -12.43 41.05 24.80
CA SER A 486 -11.12 41.68 25.01
C SER A 486 -10.13 41.45 23.87
N ASP A 487 -10.12 40.26 23.26
CA ASP A 487 -9.14 39.88 22.23
C ASP A 487 -9.76 39.22 20.98
N GLY A 488 -11.04 38.84 21.03
CA GLY A 488 -11.72 38.23 19.90
C GLY A 488 -11.38 36.75 19.68
N SER A 489 -10.80 36.07 20.66
CA SER A 489 -10.51 34.63 20.65
C SER A 489 -11.69 33.74 20.24
N PHE A 490 -12.93 34.14 20.51
CA PHE A 490 -14.11 33.40 20.06
C PHE A 490 -14.29 33.36 18.53
N THR A 491 -13.66 34.28 17.80
CA THR A 491 -13.67 34.30 16.32
C THR A 491 -12.58 33.43 15.70
N ASP A 492 -11.66 32.90 16.51
CA ASP A 492 -10.64 31.94 16.08
C ASP A 492 -11.30 30.60 15.72
N ALA A 493 -11.11 30.15 14.49
CA ALA A 493 -11.61 28.87 14.01
C ALA A 493 -11.13 27.68 14.86
N SER A 494 -9.98 27.82 15.52
CA SER A 494 -9.41 26.80 16.40
C SER A 494 -10.24 26.58 17.67
N ILE A 495 -10.85 27.64 18.23
CA ILE A 495 -11.78 27.51 19.36
C ILE A 495 -13.03 26.71 18.95
N TRP A 496 -13.54 26.93 17.74
CA TRP A 496 -14.70 26.19 17.22
C TRP A 496 -14.44 24.70 17.04
N THR A 497 -13.17 24.29 16.89
CA THR A 497 -12.77 22.89 16.87
C THR A 497 -13.06 22.17 18.19
N VAL A 498 -13.10 22.88 19.32
CA VAL A 498 -13.27 22.28 20.66
C VAL A 498 -14.48 22.81 21.44
N TYR A 499 -15.13 23.87 20.97
CA TYR A 499 -16.13 24.63 21.74
C TYR A 499 -17.29 23.80 22.27
N TYR A 500 -17.71 22.77 21.52
CA TYR A 500 -18.82 21.90 21.89
C TYR A 500 -18.42 20.68 22.74
N LEU A 501 -17.15 20.60 23.16
CA LEU A 501 -16.73 19.57 24.11
C LEU A 501 -17.34 19.84 25.49
N ALA A 502 -17.54 18.77 26.27
CA ALA A 502 -17.95 18.92 27.66
C ALA A 502 -16.87 19.70 28.45
N GLN A 503 -17.27 20.49 29.44
CA GLN A 503 -16.37 21.48 30.06
C GLN A 503 -15.16 20.88 30.81
N ASN A 504 -15.18 19.57 31.06
CA ASN A 504 -14.10 18.79 31.64
C ASN A 504 -13.22 18.09 30.58
N LYS A 505 -13.25 18.55 29.33
CA LYS A 505 -12.60 17.85 28.20
C LYS A 505 -11.45 18.58 27.53
N PHE A 506 -10.86 19.58 28.17
CA PHE A 506 -9.78 20.36 27.57
C PHE A 506 -8.38 19.94 28.03
N ASP A 507 -8.26 19.23 29.16
CA ASP A 507 -6.96 18.87 29.73
C ASP A 507 -6.22 17.85 28.84
N VAL A 508 -4.88 17.96 28.81
CA VAL A 508 -3.97 17.07 28.05
C VAL A 508 -3.02 16.37 29.00
N TYR A 509 -3.20 15.06 29.17
CA TYR A 509 -2.32 14.25 29.99
C TYR A 509 -2.38 12.75 29.68
N ASP A 510 -1.35 12.02 30.12
CA ASP A 510 -1.17 10.57 29.98
C ASP A 510 -1.08 10.14 28.51
N TYR A 511 0.06 10.43 27.89
CA TYR A 511 0.39 10.01 26.52
C TYR A 511 1.58 9.07 26.54
N GLU A 512 1.46 7.95 25.85
CA GLU A 512 2.55 7.01 25.61
C GLU A 512 2.64 6.72 24.10
N ILE A 513 3.77 7.08 23.49
CA ILE A 513 4.05 6.88 22.07
C ILE A 513 5.30 6.03 21.96
N ARG A 514 5.17 4.77 21.54
CA ARG A 514 6.26 3.79 21.59
C ARG A 514 6.37 2.86 20.41
N ASN A 515 7.56 2.31 20.17
CA ASN A 515 7.81 1.36 19.08
C ASN A 515 7.37 1.89 17.70
N CYS A 516 7.54 3.18 17.46
CA CYS A 516 7.18 3.83 16.20
C CYS A 516 8.42 4.14 15.35
N VAL A 517 8.27 4.01 14.04
CA VAL A 517 9.26 4.45 13.05
C VAL A 517 8.70 5.66 12.30
N PHE A 518 9.44 6.76 12.32
CA PHE A 518 9.00 8.04 11.82
C PHE A 518 9.87 8.54 10.67
N TRP A 519 9.21 9.10 9.67
CA TRP A 519 9.80 9.83 8.56
C TRP A 519 8.95 11.07 8.31
N ALA A 520 9.57 12.23 8.42
CA ALA A 520 8.93 13.51 8.16
C ALA A 520 9.68 14.19 7.00
N ASP A 521 9.04 14.33 5.84
CA ASP A 521 9.66 15.06 4.72
C ASP A 521 9.83 16.56 5.09
N LYS A 522 8.98 17.09 5.99
CA LYS A 522 9.06 18.41 6.63
C LYS A 522 8.44 18.40 8.04
N ALA A 523 8.67 19.45 8.83
CA ALA A 523 8.15 19.61 10.19
C ALA A 523 8.67 18.58 11.23
N HIS A 524 7.83 17.99 12.08
CA HIS A 524 8.26 17.23 13.24
C HIS A 524 7.93 15.73 13.15
N ASN A 525 8.77 14.88 13.72
CA ASN A 525 8.41 13.48 13.94
C ASN A 525 7.60 13.32 15.24
N MET A 526 7.93 14.11 16.27
CA MET A 526 7.26 14.08 17.57
C MET A 526 7.14 15.50 18.12
N LEU A 527 5.92 16.03 18.23
CA LEU A 527 5.66 17.40 18.65
C LEU A 527 4.68 17.49 19.84
N VAL A 528 5.04 18.33 20.80
CA VAL A 528 4.14 18.81 21.87
C VAL A 528 3.99 20.32 21.75
N GLY A 529 2.75 20.81 21.62
CA GLY A 529 2.44 22.20 21.25
C GLY A 529 2.46 22.39 19.73
N PRO A 530 2.58 23.63 19.20
CA PRO A 530 2.57 24.90 19.93
C PRO A 530 1.19 25.33 20.42
N GLU A 531 0.10 24.84 19.84
CA GLU A 531 -1.24 25.25 20.23
C GLU A 531 -1.63 24.68 21.61
N ALA A 532 -1.83 25.58 22.57
CA ALA A 532 -2.11 25.22 23.96
C ALA A 532 -3.29 26.00 24.56
N ARG A 533 -3.46 27.27 24.19
CA ARG A 533 -4.46 28.20 24.69
C ARG A 533 -4.64 28.22 26.21
N GLY A 534 -3.54 28.22 26.96
CA GLY A 534 -3.60 28.21 28.43
C GLY A 534 -3.84 26.84 29.06
N ILE A 535 -3.94 25.77 28.27
CA ILE A 535 -4.05 24.40 28.78
C ILE A 535 -2.69 23.86 29.18
N ALA A 536 -2.70 23.00 30.20
CA ALA A 536 -1.52 22.28 30.68
C ALA A 536 -1.34 20.94 29.94
N PHE A 537 -0.09 20.64 29.59
CA PHE A 537 0.38 19.39 28.99
C PHE A 537 1.20 18.66 30.03
N ARG A 538 0.79 17.44 30.39
CA ARG A 538 1.42 16.68 31.50
C ARG A 538 1.62 15.21 31.18
N ASN A 539 2.67 14.61 31.71
CA ASN A 539 2.88 13.16 31.65
C ASN A 539 2.80 12.63 30.20
N ILE A 540 3.71 13.11 29.36
CA ILE A 540 3.82 12.76 27.94
C ILE A 540 5.14 12.04 27.74
N ARG A 541 5.08 10.83 27.18
CA ARG A 541 6.26 9.99 26.99
C ARG A 541 6.35 9.49 25.56
N PHE A 542 7.47 9.77 24.92
CA PHE A 542 7.90 9.16 23.67
C PHE A 542 9.04 8.21 23.97
N HIS A 543 8.92 6.92 23.65
CA HIS A 543 10.03 6.01 23.90
C HIS A 543 10.15 4.81 22.96
N ASP A 544 11.35 4.25 22.83
CA ASP A 544 11.61 3.10 21.96
C ASP A 544 11.23 3.37 20.49
N ASN A 545 11.48 4.61 20.03
CA ASN A 545 11.13 5.09 18.70
C ASN A 545 12.36 5.27 17.81
N ILE A 546 12.14 5.25 16.50
CA ILE A 546 13.17 5.47 15.49
C ILE A 546 12.76 6.62 14.57
N VAL A 547 13.67 7.56 14.32
CA VAL A 547 13.51 8.60 13.30
C VAL A 547 14.44 8.27 12.14
N LEU A 548 13.84 8.00 10.98
CA LEU A 548 14.56 7.76 9.73
C LEU A 548 14.94 9.07 9.05
N GLU A 549 14.02 10.03 9.00
CA GLU A 549 14.23 11.23 8.21
C GLU A 549 13.51 12.44 8.82
N ASN A 550 14.17 13.59 8.67
CA ASN A 550 13.65 14.91 9.00
C ASN A 550 14.41 15.99 8.21
N ARG A 551 13.70 17.01 7.70
CA ARG A 551 14.33 18.14 6.97
C ARG A 551 14.00 19.51 7.58
N GLN A 552 13.56 19.53 8.84
CA GLN A 552 13.04 20.73 9.46
C GLN A 552 14.16 21.62 10.03
N ASN A 553 14.67 22.50 9.17
CA ASN A 553 15.85 23.33 9.41
C ASN A 553 15.58 24.84 9.57
N ASP A 554 14.32 25.26 9.75
CA ASP A 554 14.02 26.66 10.03
C ASP A 554 14.20 27.02 11.53
N GLY A 555 14.19 28.32 11.82
CA GLY A 555 14.37 28.83 13.19
C GLY A 555 13.09 28.91 14.01
N ILE A 556 11.92 28.58 13.44
CA ILE A 556 10.60 28.79 14.06
C ILE A 556 10.04 27.47 14.60
N TYR A 557 10.15 26.39 13.83
CA TYR A 557 9.67 25.05 14.15
C TYR A 557 10.82 24.03 14.12
N PRO A 558 11.99 24.26 14.75
CA PRO A 558 13.11 23.33 14.61
C PRO A 558 12.89 22.02 15.39
N GLY A 559 13.40 20.91 14.83
CA GLY A 559 13.66 19.66 15.55
C GLY A 559 12.80 18.48 15.12
N ALA A 560 13.41 17.31 14.97
CA ALA A 560 12.69 16.05 14.77
C ALA A 560 11.78 15.72 15.97
N MET A 561 12.31 15.94 17.18
CA MET A 561 11.58 15.87 18.44
C MET A 561 11.46 17.28 19.04
N ALA A 562 10.25 17.72 19.37
CA ALA A 562 10.02 19.10 19.78
C ALA A 562 9.03 19.27 20.94
N VAL A 563 9.34 20.22 21.82
CA VAL A 563 8.42 20.81 22.80
C VAL A 563 8.35 22.31 22.52
N MET A 564 7.27 22.73 21.87
CA MET A 564 7.01 24.12 21.51
C MET A 564 6.19 24.81 22.60
N ILE A 565 6.88 25.54 23.47
CA ILE A 565 6.31 26.14 24.68
C ILE A 565 5.60 27.45 24.30
N ALA A 566 4.32 27.36 23.97
CA ALA A 566 3.56 28.43 23.33
C ALA A 566 2.15 28.62 23.90
N ASP A 567 1.47 29.64 23.39
CA ASP A 567 0.03 29.91 23.54
C ASP A 567 -0.47 29.89 24.98
N ASN A 568 0.30 30.54 25.87
CA ASN A 568 0.05 30.63 27.31
C ASN A 568 -0.07 29.29 28.04
N GLY A 569 0.34 28.17 27.43
CA GLY A 569 0.31 26.83 28.03
C GLY A 569 1.39 26.59 29.09
N THR A 570 1.25 25.51 29.83
CA THR A 570 2.26 24.98 30.77
C THR A 570 2.63 23.56 30.39
N PHE A 571 3.91 23.21 30.45
CA PHE A 571 4.42 21.94 29.95
C PHE A 571 5.22 21.25 31.05
N GLU A 572 4.78 20.08 31.52
CA GLU A 572 5.45 19.36 32.61
C GLU A 572 5.52 17.87 32.38
N ASP A 573 6.58 17.24 32.90
CA ASP A 573 6.78 15.78 32.86
C ASP A 573 6.69 15.24 31.43
N ILE A 574 7.57 15.75 30.56
CA ILE A 574 7.67 15.35 29.15
C ILE A 574 9.01 14.63 28.96
N ALA A 575 8.94 13.39 28.49
CA ALA A 575 10.11 12.52 28.35
C ALA A 575 10.25 11.96 26.94
N PHE A 576 11.49 11.95 26.46
CA PHE A 576 11.95 11.33 25.23
C PHE A 576 13.04 10.31 25.61
N GLU A 577 12.78 9.02 25.39
CA GLU A 577 13.62 7.95 25.95
C GLU A 577 13.88 6.82 24.96
N ASN A 578 15.11 6.29 24.89
CA ASN A 578 15.46 5.18 24.01
C ASN A 578 15.12 5.47 22.53
N ILE A 579 15.56 6.62 22.02
CA ILE A 579 15.25 7.07 20.65
C ILE A 579 16.50 7.03 19.80
N ILE A 580 16.38 6.37 18.65
CA ILE A 580 17.41 6.33 17.61
C ILE A 580 17.02 7.33 16.53
N VAL A 581 17.91 8.25 16.20
CA VAL A 581 17.77 9.18 15.09
C VAL A 581 18.86 8.87 14.09
N GLU A 582 18.48 8.40 12.91
CA GLU A 582 19.41 8.17 11.82
C GLU A 582 19.77 9.48 11.12
N ASP A 583 20.61 9.45 10.08
CA ASP A 583 21.10 10.66 9.45
C ASP A 583 19.98 11.37 8.69
N ILE A 584 19.42 12.38 9.34
CA ILE A 584 18.41 13.30 8.82
C ILE A 584 19.00 14.26 7.78
N ASP A 585 18.18 14.77 6.86
CA ASP A 585 18.60 15.64 5.76
C ASP A 585 18.72 17.14 6.16
N GLY A 586 18.25 17.49 7.35
CA GLY A 586 18.58 18.76 8.00
C GLY A 586 17.65 19.10 9.14
N GLY A 587 18.16 19.83 10.15
CA GLY A 587 17.35 20.24 11.29
C GLY A 587 18.07 20.03 12.60
N LYS A 588 17.33 19.65 13.64
CA LYS A 588 17.86 19.34 14.98
C LYS A 588 17.35 17.97 15.41
N VAL A 589 18.13 17.27 16.21
CA VAL A 589 17.66 16.03 16.85
C VAL A 589 16.52 16.36 17.82
N PHE A 590 16.72 17.39 18.67
CA PHE A 590 15.75 17.80 19.67
C PHE A 590 15.64 19.32 19.81
N CYS A 591 14.44 19.81 20.10
CA CYS A 591 14.21 21.18 20.50
C CYS A 591 13.13 21.37 21.57
N ALA A 592 13.49 21.95 22.71
CA ALA A 592 12.54 22.53 23.67
C ALA A 592 12.76 24.04 23.74
N HIS A 593 11.79 24.83 23.29
CA HIS A 593 11.93 26.29 23.31
C HIS A 593 10.59 27.02 23.37
N PHE A 594 10.66 28.28 23.82
CA PHE A 594 9.52 29.20 23.80
C PHE A 594 9.32 29.80 22.41
N THR A 595 8.11 29.63 21.89
CA THR A 595 7.67 30.16 20.60
C THR A 595 6.29 30.77 20.74
N ASN A 596 5.92 31.57 19.75
CA ASN A 596 4.58 32.12 19.59
C ASN A 596 4.00 31.85 18.20
N ALA A 597 4.62 30.94 17.45
CA ALA A 597 4.07 30.45 16.21
C ALA A 597 2.74 29.73 16.46
N TRP A 598 1.72 30.03 15.65
CA TRP A 598 0.34 29.54 15.78
C TRP A 598 -0.37 29.86 17.11
N ALA A 599 0.29 30.58 18.02
CA ALA A 599 -0.31 31.05 19.24
C ALA A 599 -1.26 32.21 18.96
N PHE A 600 -2.39 32.22 19.65
CA PHE A 600 -3.30 33.34 19.58
C PHE A 600 -2.71 34.53 20.33
N ASP A 601 -2.92 35.73 19.78
CA ASP A 601 -2.26 36.97 20.20
C ASP A 601 -0.72 36.92 20.25
N GLY A 602 -0.11 35.92 19.59
CA GLY A 602 1.34 35.75 19.61
C GLY A 602 1.89 35.50 21.02
N LEU A 603 1.11 34.84 21.88
CA LEU A 603 1.51 34.51 23.25
C LEU A 603 2.52 33.36 23.28
N TYR A 604 3.52 33.51 24.14
CA TYR A 604 4.44 32.43 24.50
C TYR A 604 3.83 31.58 25.61
N GLY A 605 4.36 30.38 25.83
CA GLY A 605 3.97 29.58 27.01
C GLY A 605 4.37 30.26 28.32
N GLN A 606 3.81 29.78 29.42
CA GLN A 606 4.09 30.32 30.75
C GLN A 606 5.44 29.80 31.28
N TRP A 607 5.62 28.49 31.27
CA TRP A 607 6.82 27.79 31.75
C TRP A 607 6.84 26.35 31.26
N ALA A 608 8.01 25.72 31.32
CA ALA A 608 8.15 24.27 31.18
C ALA A 608 8.95 23.67 32.34
N ARG A 609 8.62 22.44 32.75
CA ARG A 609 9.26 21.73 33.85
C ARG A 609 9.50 20.26 33.54
N ASN A 610 10.54 19.68 34.14
CA ASN A 610 10.82 18.25 34.11
C ASN A 610 10.84 17.68 32.68
N ILE A 611 11.74 18.21 31.85
CA ILE A 611 11.99 17.70 30.50
C ILE A 611 13.11 16.65 30.55
N THR A 612 12.86 15.45 30.05
CA THR A 612 13.82 14.34 30.08
C THR A 612 14.21 13.92 28.67
N LEU A 613 15.53 13.83 28.43
CA LEU A 613 16.15 13.18 27.29
C LEU A 613 17.00 12.03 27.83
N ARG A 614 16.66 10.79 27.52
CA ARG A 614 17.39 9.62 28.03
C ARG A 614 17.67 8.62 26.91
N ASN A 615 18.90 8.12 26.81
CA ASN A 615 19.28 7.14 25.79
C ASN A 615 18.90 7.59 24.37
N ILE A 616 19.36 8.77 23.98
CA ILE A 616 19.16 9.32 22.64
C ILE A 616 20.42 9.05 21.82
N ALA A 617 20.29 8.45 20.64
CA ALA A 617 21.41 8.17 19.76
C ALA A 617 21.16 8.78 18.39
N TYR A 618 21.92 9.82 18.04
CA TYR A 618 21.95 10.35 16.69
C TYR A 618 23.16 9.81 15.93
N THR A 619 22.93 9.21 14.76
CA THR A 619 23.99 8.74 13.86
C THR A 619 23.88 9.49 12.55
N GLY A 620 24.74 10.48 12.33
CA GLY A 620 24.68 11.36 11.17
C GLY A 620 25.56 12.59 11.28
N THR A 621 25.54 13.42 10.24
CA THR A 621 26.43 14.60 10.12
C THR A 621 25.71 15.90 9.78
N ARG A 622 24.42 15.83 9.46
CA ARG A 622 23.64 16.96 8.94
C ARG A 622 22.80 17.69 9.99
N ALA A 623 22.61 17.11 11.19
CA ALA A 623 21.91 17.79 12.27
C ALA A 623 22.72 18.98 12.82
N THR A 624 22.02 20.08 13.04
CA THR A 624 22.50 21.24 13.79
C THR A 624 22.32 21.01 15.31
N PRO A 625 22.96 21.83 16.19
CA PRO A 625 22.86 21.64 17.62
C PRO A 625 21.40 21.63 18.11
N SER A 626 21.04 20.62 18.91
CA SER A 626 19.76 20.58 19.63
C SER A 626 19.63 21.78 20.56
N TRP A 627 18.40 22.23 20.82
CA TRP A 627 18.15 23.41 21.65
C TRP A 627 17.32 23.09 22.87
N ILE A 628 17.74 23.61 24.02
CA ILE A 628 16.90 23.72 25.21
C ILE A 628 17.01 25.17 25.67
N ARG A 629 15.99 25.97 25.37
CA ARG A 629 16.09 27.43 25.50
C ARG A 629 14.87 27.99 26.22
N GLY A 630 15.12 28.51 27.42
CA GLY A 630 14.16 29.40 28.09
C GLY A 630 14.15 30.80 27.44
N ARG A 631 13.18 31.63 27.81
CA ARG A 631 13.00 32.97 27.24
C ARG A 631 13.37 34.09 28.20
N SER A 632 13.01 33.94 29.48
CA SER A 632 13.28 34.90 30.55
C SER A 632 13.27 34.19 31.90
N ASP A 633 13.58 34.89 32.99
CA ASP A 633 13.51 34.30 34.34
C ASP A 633 12.10 33.82 34.73
N ALA A 634 11.06 34.48 34.22
CA ALA A 634 9.66 34.10 34.41
C ALA A 634 9.22 32.99 33.45
N GLN A 635 9.73 33.02 32.22
CA GLN A 635 9.46 32.05 31.16
C GLN A 635 10.69 31.15 30.99
N SER A 636 10.91 30.31 31.98
CA SER A 636 12.07 29.42 32.09
C SER A 636 11.69 27.96 31.84
N ILE A 637 12.72 27.15 31.57
CA ILE A 637 12.62 25.69 31.59
C ILE A 637 13.33 25.23 32.86
N ASP A 638 12.64 24.51 33.75
CA ASP A 638 13.19 24.14 35.07
C ASP A 638 13.13 22.62 35.29
N GLY A 639 14.28 22.01 35.57
CA GLY A 639 14.41 20.56 35.69
C GLY A 639 14.57 19.93 34.32
N VAL A 640 15.82 19.77 33.89
CA VAL A 640 16.16 19.10 32.63
C VAL A 640 17.11 17.96 32.94
N THR A 641 16.77 16.76 32.52
CA THR A 641 17.62 15.57 32.68
C THR A 641 18.08 15.10 31.31
N ILE A 642 19.39 14.96 31.14
CA ILE A 642 20.02 14.48 29.90
C ILE A 642 20.90 13.30 30.26
N GLY A 643 20.40 12.09 30.04
CA GLY A 643 21.14 10.86 30.30
C GLY A 643 21.52 10.15 29.01
N ASN A 644 22.80 9.83 28.81
CA ASN A 644 23.24 9.04 27.65
C ASN A 644 22.72 9.55 26.28
N PHE A 645 22.86 10.86 26.02
CA PHE A 645 22.66 11.42 24.67
C PHE A 645 23.98 11.32 23.90
N THR A 646 23.97 10.66 22.74
CA THR A 646 25.15 10.46 21.91
C THR A 646 24.96 10.97 20.48
N VAL A 647 26.05 11.47 19.89
CA VAL A 647 26.16 11.80 18.47
C VAL A 647 27.32 11.02 17.88
N ASN A 648 27.04 10.11 16.93
CA ASN A 648 28.02 9.18 16.36
C ASN A 648 28.80 8.41 17.43
N GLY A 649 28.12 7.99 18.50
CA GLY A 649 28.70 7.28 19.65
C GLY A 649 29.47 8.17 20.63
N ALA A 650 29.70 9.45 20.33
CA ALA A 650 30.32 10.40 21.26
C ALA A 650 29.26 10.97 22.22
N PRO A 651 29.48 10.93 23.55
CA PRO A 651 28.53 11.45 24.51
C PRO A 651 28.45 12.99 24.46
N VAL A 652 27.23 13.52 24.58
CA VAL A 652 26.96 14.95 24.76
C VAL A 652 26.97 15.24 26.26
N THR A 653 28.04 15.86 26.74
CA THR A 653 28.30 16.03 28.19
C THR A 653 28.03 17.43 28.73
N ASP A 654 27.75 18.41 27.86
CA ASP A 654 27.41 19.78 28.25
C ASP A 654 26.46 20.45 27.25
N GLY A 655 25.91 21.60 27.65
CA GLY A 655 24.97 22.40 26.86
C GLY A 655 25.59 23.59 26.13
N SER A 656 26.90 23.59 25.89
CA SER A 656 27.63 24.68 25.21
C SER A 656 28.34 24.22 23.93
N GLY A 657 28.15 22.95 23.56
CA GLY A 657 28.87 22.28 22.49
C GLY A 657 28.15 22.31 21.13
N PRO A 658 28.76 21.68 20.12
CA PRO A 658 28.26 21.66 18.74
C PRO A 658 27.01 20.78 18.53
N HIS A 659 26.55 20.07 19.57
CA HIS A 659 25.44 19.12 19.48
C HIS A 659 24.24 19.51 20.36
N LEU A 660 24.46 20.38 21.34
CA LEU A 660 23.44 20.81 22.28
C LEU A 660 23.75 22.20 22.81
N GLU A 661 22.77 23.09 22.72
CA GLU A 661 22.82 24.44 23.25
C GLU A 661 21.73 24.66 24.29
N ILE A 662 22.16 24.99 25.51
CA ILE A 662 21.32 25.35 26.65
C ILE A 662 21.61 26.80 27.02
N ASN A 663 20.57 27.63 27.08
CA ASN A 663 20.75 29.04 27.44
C ASN A 663 20.56 29.32 28.94
N GLY A 664 20.86 30.54 29.38
CA GLY A 664 20.86 30.95 30.79
C GLY A 664 19.49 30.97 31.49
N TYR A 665 18.40 30.69 30.78
CA TYR A 665 17.04 30.62 31.34
C TYR A 665 16.57 29.18 31.55
N VAL A 666 17.47 28.21 31.42
CA VAL A 666 17.24 26.81 31.79
C VAL A 666 17.90 26.54 33.13
N ARG A 667 17.15 25.94 34.06
CA ARG A 667 17.58 25.73 35.46
C ARG A 667 17.57 24.24 35.80
N ASN A 668 18.38 23.87 36.78
CA ASN A 668 18.45 22.50 37.32
C ASN A 668 18.69 21.45 36.22
N VAL A 669 19.71 21.70 35.39
CA VAL A 669 20.14 20.77 34.34
C VAL A 669 21.06 19.71 34.93
N THR A 670 20.74 18.44 34.70
CA THR A 670 21.54 17.28 35.12
C THR A 670 21.98 16.50 33.88
N PHE A 671 23.27 16.20 33.79
CA PHE A 671 23.83 15.25 32.83
C PHE A 671 24.14 13.94 33.57
N GLU A 672 23.61 12.82 33.09
CA GLU A 672 23.74 11.48 33.69
C GLU A 672 24.55 10.51 32.81
#